data_AF-A0A9E8MW77-F1
#
_entry.id   AF-A0A9E8MW77-F1
#
_cell.length_a   1.000
_cell.length_b   1.000
_cell.length_c   1.000
_cell.angle_alpha   90.00
_cell.angle_beta   90.00
_cell.angle_gamma   90.00
#
_symmetry.space_group_name_H-M   'P 1'
#
loop_
_entity.id
_entity.type
_entity.pdbx_description
1 polymer ?
#
loop_
_entity_poly.entity_id
_entity_poly.type
_entity_poly.pdbx_seq_one_letter_code
_entity_poly.pdbx_strand_id
1 'polypeptide(L)'
;MKKHIRYTVVFLSLFFFRTDVFSQEHSPISEIINKIYELEKEKDPKCYATANRLEDFMYGTPLNEAARNLKIEIQKEIIYYLRKKGSQEAEKDGDNSIKIKHLKTIISTLSNYNTNDLGDYEYELKTGTITISKLDYNQYASVSYSYRSLLSVEQDVLLFVSDPLLPFDSEAMVLVNEYVNILTLVTLKSADSKSRENNLQFITKALLSKSWVDVIKYSEHLKSIASVDYPNTTEISKSHKTGSNSVVKAIITQKLKSYETYNDLNASVFLRNIQVYFAKQKWPTDQKLSNELRHYYMESLIQFTTALIKVSNDNATNIIRVEQVQKALFSFQPLDINNFEDVTFFPNSKNNKVTIESYDLDAFRDSGFHWNILDYTLNDLTTAEIKSIDPNAAELIAEGIAQMGVLVLRLAGEYSHTEQKQHLDVQDIFQGFSRVQNAIDTYNFNKTEQQTTKIQSSKSVSNSTSIFKIANKKTNINFTHKSSDWLSRHIRSYTVSDSENTIKLAIPPAFGGSGVACEDINNDGLIDILLLGGYGNKLFLNSESGLFRDITKRSHINTWNDALSSFGEPRQPIIADFNNDGFQDIFITYVNRPHSMLKNKDGLNFIEVTDTANLGGAHAVAGPATTFDYDNDGLLDIFIGYFGNYVDGQLPTLSRNNQNGMPNKLFKNLGDFKFIEVEFTKNQESNKGWTQALGHADINQDGLQDLIVGNDFGVNQYYYNTPSGVFNEVSKQLKTDKPSYTMNVGITDLNGDLFPDFYISNIVVMQKDEKYVSPNSNTTMKFDRDKMTELEQLRLMIFLFPT
;
A
#
# COMPACT_ATOMS: atom_id res chain seq x y z
N MET A 1 -5.83 28.32 -84.55
CA MET A 1 -4.43 27.82 -84.51
C MET A 1 -4.22 27.16 -83.16
N LYS A 2 -4.11 25.82 -83.11
CA LYS A 2 -2.85 25.05 -82.87
C LYS A 2 -2.17 25.47 -81.54
N LYS A 3 -1.80 24.60 -80.59
CA LYS A 3 -1.67 23.13 -80.57
C LYS A 3 -1.42 22.65 -79.13
N HIS A 4 -1.98 21.50 -78.78
CA HIS A 4 -1.55 20.57 -77.72
C HIS A 4 -0.11 20.04 -77.93
N ILE A 5 0.53 19.46 -76.90
CA ILE A 5 0.87 18.00 -76.79
C ILE A 5 1.86 17.70 -75.62
N ARG A 6 1.44 16.72 -74.81
CA ARG A 6 2.12 15.61 -74.09
C ARG A 6 3.63 15.68 -73.79
N TYR A 7 3.97 15.27 -72.57
CA TYR A 7 5.19 14.51 -72.28
C TYR A 7 4.85 13.13 -71.71
N THR A 8 5.37 12.10 -72.37
CA THR A 8 5.43 10.70 -71.95
C THR A 8 6.90 10.37 -71.73
N VAL A 9 7.22 9.92 -70.51
CA VAL A 9 8.27 8.97 -70.10
C VAL A 9 9.60 8.95 -70.88
N VAL A 10 10.69 9.31 -70.18
CA VAL A 10 11.96 8.55 -70.23
C VAL A 10 12.38 8.24 -68.80
N PHE A 11 12.29 6.95 -68.48
CA PHE A 11 12.78 6.25 -67.31
C PHE A 11 14.32 6.07 -67.43
N LEU A 12 15.00 5.81 -66.31
CA LEU A 12 16.45 5.58 -66.12
C LEU A 12 17.36 6.82 -66.04
N SER A 13 17.57 7.32 -64.82
CA SER A 13 18.88 7.82 -64.32
C SER A 13 18.91 8.36 -62.88
N LEU A 14 17.81 8.28 -62.10
CA LEU A 14 17.80 8.78 -60.70
C LEU A 14 17.80 7.71 -59.60
N PHE A 15 18.03 6.43 -59.92
CA PHE A 15 18.21 5.37 -58.92
C PHE A 15 19.69 5.13 -58.59
N PHE A 16 20.40 6.14 -58.10
CA PHE A 16 21.71 5.94 -57.43
C PHE A 16 22.02 6.98 -56.34
N PHE A 17 21.01 7.63 -55.77
CA PHE A 17 21.13 8.09 -54.39
C PHE A 17 20.53 7.01 -53.50
N ARG A 18 21.41 6.19 -52.90
CA ARG A 18 21.06 5.40 -51.72
C ARG A 18 20.59 6.38 -50.64
N THR A 19 19.30 6.61 -50.58
CA THR A 19 18.64 6.76 -49.30
C THR A 19 18.72 5.38 -48.67
N ASP A 20 19.53 5.22 -47.62
CA ASP A 20 19.42 4.07 -46.73
C ASP A 20 18.04 4.14 -46.07
N VAL A 21 17.03 3.66 -46.81
CA VAL A 21 15.78 3.20 -46.25
C VAL A 21 16.17 1.96 -45.47
N PHE A 22 16.33 2.11 -44.15
CA PHE A 22 16.38 0.98 -43.24
C PHE A 22 15.17 0.10 -43.54
N SER A 23 15.38 -1.00 -44.26
CA SER A 23 14.51 -2.17 -44.16
C SER A 23 14.37 -2.49 -42.68
N GLN A 24 13.16 -2.81 -42.22
CA GLN A 24 12.91 -3.28 -40.85
C GLN A 24 13.77 -4.51 -40.54
N GLU A 25 15.00 -4.28 -40.09
CA GLU A 25 15.70 -5.21 -39.22
C GLU A 25 15.06 -5.06 -37.84
N HIS A 26 14.65 -6.18 -37.24
CA HIS A 26 14.17 -6.26 -35.87
C HIS A 26 15.25 -5.71 -34.92
N SER A 27 15.14 -4.45 -34.52
CA SER A 27 16.01 -3.85 -33.50
C SER A 27 15.59 -4.37 -32.12
N PRO A 28 16.54 -4.78 -31.24
CA PRO A 28 16.25 -5.19 -29.86
C PRO A 28 15.40 -4.16 -29.09
N ILE A 29 15.60 -2.88 -29.37
CA ILE A 29 14.81 -1.78 -28.78
C ILE A 29 13.33 -1.90 -29.13
N SER A 30 13.01 -2.18 -30.40
CA SER A 30 11.62 -2.32 -30.85
C SER A 30 10.93 -3.54 -30.21
N GLU A 31 11.66 -4.61 -29.97
CA GLU A 31 11.12 -5.80 -29.31
C GLU A 31 10.81 -5.54 -27.82
N ILE A 32 11.71 -4.88 -27.10
CA ILE A 32 11.49 -4.53 -25.70
C ILE A 32 10.29 -3.56 -25.57
N ILE A 33 10.19 -2.55 -26.44
CA ILE A 33 9.05 -1.62 -26.47
C ILE A 33 7.74 -2.38 -26.70
N ASN A 34 7.72 -3.36 -27.60
CA ASN A 34 6.55 -4.21 -27.82
C ASN A 34 6.20 -5.06 -26.59
N LYS A 35 7.18 -5.59 -25.84
CA LYS A 35 6.89 -6.30 -24.58
C LYS A 35 6.28 -5.41 -23.51
N ILE A 36 6.75 -4.16 -23.41
CA ILE A 36 6.15 -3.16 -22.52
C ILE A 36 4.69 -2.88 -22.93
N TYR A 37 4.44 -2.68 -24.23
CA TYR A 37 3.08 -2.49 -24.76
C TYR A 37 2.14 -3.64 -24.43
N GLU A 38 2.57 -4.88 -24.67
CA GLU A 38 1.73 -6.05 -24.41
C GLU A 38 1.32 -6.16 -22.93
N LEU A 39 2.16 -5.69 -22.01
CA LEU A 39 1.83 -5.62 -20.58
C LEU A 39 0.89 -4.46 -20.26
N GLU A 40 1.04 -3.32 -20.92
CA GLU A 40 0.35 -2.07 -20.60
C GLU A 40 -1.02 -1.90 -21.28
N LYS A 41 -1.22 -2.48 -22.47
CA LYS A 41 -2.43 -2.26 -23.28
C LYS A 41 -3.72 -2.79 -22.64
N GLU A 42 -3.63 -3.83 -21.80
CA GLU A 42 -4.80 -4.48 -21.17
C GLU A 42 -4.92 -4.20 -19.67
N LYS A 43 -3.91 -3.57 -19.04
CA LYS A 43 -3.78 -3.53 -17.58
C LYS A 43 -3.50 -2.13 -17.04
N ASP A 44 -4.12 -1.11 -17.64
CA ASP A 44 -3.84 0.31 -17.37
C ASP A 44 -2.39 0.69 -17.75
N PRO A 45 -2.18 1.61 -18.71
CA PRO A 45 -0.84 2.01 -19.13
C PRO A 45 -0.06 2.65 -17.97
N LYS A 46 0.92 1.90 -17.48
CA LYS A 46 1.64 2.22 -16.25
C LYS A 46 2.40 3.54 -16.35
N CYS A 47 2.09 4.45 -15.43
CA CYS A 47 2.82 5.70 -15.19
C CYS A 47 4.03 5.49 -14.26
N TYR A 48 4.91 6.48 -14.11
CA TYR A 48 6.08 6.38 -13.23
C TYR A 48 5.71 6.10 -11.78
N ALA A 49 4.63 6.66 -11.21
CA ALA A 49 4.25 6.38 -9.82
C ALA A 49 3.92 4.89 -9.64
N THR A 50 3.00 4.36 -10.46
CA THR A 50 2.67 2.94 -10.49
C THR A 50 3.89 2.07 -10.81
N ALA A 51 4.77 2.54 -11.70
CA ALA A 51 5.97 1.86 -12.14
C ALA A 51 7.22 2.23 -11.34
N ASN A 52 7.15 2.84 -10.15
CA ASN A 52 8.27 3.06 -9.23
C ASN A 52 7.92 3.02 -7.73
N ARG A 53 6.65 2.80 -7.38
CA ARG A 53 6.18 2.75 -5.99
C ARG A 53 5.41 1.49 -5.62
N LEU A 54 5.18 0.57 -6.58
CA LEU A 54 4.50 -0.70 -6.32
C LEU A 54 5.13 -1.47 -5.16
N GLU A 55 6.46 -1.42 -5.02
CA GLU A 55 7.15 -2.10 -3.94
C GLU A 55 6.74 -1.65 -2.52
N ASP A 56 6.25 -0.42 -2.34
CA ASP A 56 5.80 0.09 -1.04
C ASP A 56 4.50 -0.60 -0.57
N PHE A 57 3.69 -1.05 -1.53
CA PHE A 57 2.47 -1.83 -1.26
C PHE A 57 2.77 -3.31 -1.08
N MET A 58 3.73 -3.84 -1.85
CA MET A 58 4.18 -5.23 -1.74
C MET A 58 4.88 -5.47 -0.39
N TYR A 59 5.74 -4.54 0.02
CA TYR A 59 6.51 -4.62 1.25
C TYR A 59 6.22 -3.40 2.11
N GLY A 60 5.70 -3.58 3.32
CA GLY A 60 5.21 -2.46 4.14
C GLY A 60 6.28 -1.54 4.75
N THR A 61 7.52 -1.54 4.26
CA THR A 61 8.50 -0.50 4.56
C THR A 61 8.80 0.27 3.27
N PRO A 62 8.38 1.53 3.16
CA PRO A 62 8.55 2.28 1.92
C PRO A 62 10.02 2.56 1.62
N LEU A 63 10.38 2.63 0.35
CA LEU A 63 11.71 3.10 -0.03
C LEU A 63 11.79 4.61 0.20
N ASN A 64 12.99 5.14 0.41
CA ASN A 64 13.22 6.56 0.15
C ASN A 64 13.61 6.78 -1.32
N GLU A 65 13.52 8.01 -1.79
CA GLU A 65 13.79 8.35 -3.19
C GLU A 65 15.17 7.89 -3.69
N ALA A 66 16.21 8.06 -2.86
CA ALA A 66 17.55 7.60 -3.20
C ALA A 66 17.66 6.07 -3.32
N ALA A 67 16.85 5.32 -2.57
CA ALA A 67 16.75 3.87 -2.69
C ALA A 67 15.99 3.46 -3.96
N ARG A 68 14.91 4.18 -4.35
CA ARG A 68 14.19 3.91 -5.61
C ARG A 68 15.10 4.07 -6.82
N ASN A 69 15.91 5.13 -6.86
CA ASN A 69 16.88 5.30 -7.94
C ASN A 69 17.92 4.19 -7.95
N LEU A 70 18.42 3.78 -6.77
CA LEU A 70 19.38 2.69 -6.68
C LEU A 70 18.80 1.36 -7.17
N LYS A 71 17.51 1.08 -6.94
CA LYS A 71 16.83 -0.11 -7.48
C LYS A 71 16.96 -0.19 -9.01
N ILE A 72 16.72 0.92 -9.70
CA ILE A 72 16.85 1.02 -11.17
C ILE A 72 18.32 0.77 -11.60
N GLU A 73 19.27 1.38 -10.90
CA GLU A 73 20.69 1.18 -11.20
C GLU A 73 21.15 -0.27 -10.98
N ILE A 74 20.69 -0.93 -9.91
CA ILE A 74 20.95 -2.35 -9.67
C ILE A 74 20.43 -3.22 -10.84
N GLN A 75 19.20 -2.96 -11.32
CA GLN A 75 18.65 -3.69 -12.46
C GLN A 75 19.51 -3.52 -13.71
N LYS A 76 19.87 -2.28 -14.04
CA LYS A 76 20.74 -1.96 -15.18
C LYS A 76 22.10 -2.65 -15.06
N GLU A 77 22.71 -2.63 -13.88
CA GLU A 77 23.96 -3.33 -13.59
C GLU A 77 23.87 -4.84 -13.88
N ILE A 78 22.83 -5.51 -13.38
CA ILE A 78 22.63 -6.94 -13.62
C ILE A 78 22.45 -7.24 -15.11
N ILE A 79 21.59 -6.47 -15.78
CA ILE A 79 21.32 -6.64 -17.22
C ILE A 79 22.60 -6.46 -18.03
N TYR A 80 23.37 -5.41 -17.75
CA TYR A 80 24.63 -5.15 -18.44
C TYR A 80 25.66 -6.26 -18.20
N TYR A 81 25.76 -6.75 -16.96
CA TYR A 81 26.63 -7.89 -16.63
C TYR A 81 26.26 -9.13 -17.45
N LEU A 82 24.98 -9.49 -17.50
CA LEU A 82 24.47 -10.62 -18.26
C LEU A 82 24.72 -10.44 -19.76
N ARG A 83 24.60 -9.22 -20.28
CA ARG A 83 24.88 -8.92 -21.69
C ARG A 83 26.35 -9.07 -22.01
N LYS A 84 27.24 -8.53 -21.17
CA LYS A 84 28.70 -8.61 -21.35
C LYS A 84 29.18 -10.06 -21.32
N LYS A 85 28.74 -10.83 -20.31
CA LYS A 85 29.10 -12.25 -20.19
C LYS A 85 28.43 -13.12 -21.25
N GLY A 86 27.16 -12.87 -21.56
CA GLY A 86 26.42 -13.58 -22.59
C GLY A 86 27.02 -13.36 -23.98
N SER A 87 27.50 -12.15 -24.30
CA SER A 87 28.20 -11.86 -25.56
C SER A 87 29.49 -12.69 -25.67
N GLN A 88 30.29 -12.76 -24.60
CA GLN A 88 31.52 -13.56 -24.57
C GLN A 88 31.27 -15.05 -24.82
N GLU A 89 30.20 -15.62 -24.25
CA GLU A 89 29.85 -17.02 -24.49
C GLU A 89 29.23 -17.24 -25.88
N ALA A 90 28.40 -16.32 -26.36
CA ALA A 90 27.83 -16.38 -27.71
C ALA A 90 28.91 -16.33 -28.81
N GLU A 91 29.89 -15.44 -28.65
CA GLU A 91 31.02 -15.32 -29.58
C GLU A 91 31.86 -16.60 -29.63
N LYS A 92 32.09 -17.26 -28.49
CA LYS A 92 32.79 -18.56 -28.44
C LYS A 92 32.03 -19.65 -29.20
N ASP A 93 30.71 -19.61 -29.13
CA ASP A 93 29.81 -20.54 -29.80
C ASP A 93 29.57 -20.17 -31.29
N GLY A 94 30.08 -19.03 -31.76
CA GLY A 94 29.86 -18.52 -33.12
C GLY A 94 28.43 -18.01 -33.37
N ASP A 95 27.68 -17.68 -32.31
CA ASP A 95 26.34 -17.14 -32.40
C ASP A 95 26.35 -15.60 -32.53
N ASN A 96 25.43 -15.06 -33.33
CA ASN A 96 25.29 -13.60 -33.54
C ASN A 96 24.32 -12.94 -32.54
N SER A 97 23.80 -13.69 -31.58
CA SER A 97 22.91 -13.22 -30.51
C SER A 97 23.10 -14.05 -29.25
N ILE A 98 22.76 -13.46 -28.11
CA ILE A 98 22.77 -14.13 -26.81
C ILE A 98 21.49 -14.95 -26.68
N LYS A 99 21.63 -16.27 -26.57
CA LYS A 99 20.55 -17.25 -26.41
C LYS A 99 20.47 -17.73 -24.96
N ILE A 100 19.37 -18.39 -24.59
CA ILE A 100 19.17 -18.98 -23.24
C ILE A 100 20.37 -19.84 -22.80
N LYS A 101 20.95 -20.65 -23.70
CA LYS A 101 22.09 -21.53 -23.38
C LYS A 101 23.31 -20.77 -22.85
N HIS A 102 23.54 -19.54 -23.30
CA HIS A 102 24.67 -18.72 -22.84
C HIS A 102 24.40 -18.17 -21.44
N LEU A 103 23.14 -17.84 -21.12
CA LEU A 103 22.75 -17.20 -19.87
C LEU A 103 22.55 -18.18 -18.72
N LYS A 104 22.05 -19.38 -18.95
CA LYS A 104 21.79 -20.37 -17.89
C LYS A 104 23.02 -20.62 -17.02
N THR A 105 24.17 -20.86 -17.65
CA THR A 105 25.43 -21.07 -16.95
C THR A 105 25.84 -19.84 -16.14
N ILE A 106 25.69 -18.64 -16.71
CA ILE A 106 26.03 -17.39 -16.02
C ILE A 106 25.12 -17.18 -14.79
N ILE A 107 23.81 -17.31 -14.96
CA ILE A 107 22.83 -17.15 -13.87
C ILE A 107 23.08 -18.17 -12.75
N SER A 108 23.35 -19.44 -13.08
CA SER A 108 23.64 -20.48 -12.09
C SER A 108 24.91 -20.20 -11.26
N THR A 109 25.84 -19.39 -11.77
CA THR A 109 26.98 -18.95 -10.96
C THR A 109 26.54 -17.85 -9.98
N LEU A 110 25.67 -16.93 -10.39
CA LEU A 110 25.22 -15.79 -9.58
C LEU A 110 24.31 -16.21 -8.43
N SER A 111 23.41 -17.15 -8.68
CA SER A 111 22.35 -17.52 -7.76
C SER A 111 21.89 -18.94 -7.99
N ASN A 112 21.33 -19.55 -6.96
CA ASN A 112 20.53 -20.75 -7.09
C ASN A 112 19.09 -20.43 -6.68
N TYR A 113 18.15 -20.73 -7.56
CA TYR A 113 16.73 -20.68 -7.22
C TYR A 113 15.98 -21.73 -8.02
N ASN A 114 14.96 -22.29 -7.39
CA ASN A 114 14.04 -23.27 -7.97
C ASN A 114 12.60 -22.78 -7.85
N THR A 115 11.71 -23.40 -8.62
CA THR A 115 10.27 -23.19 -8.48
C THR A 115 9.69 -24.40 -7.77
N ASN A 116 8.93 -24.19 -6.70
CA ASN A 116 8.26 -25.28 -5.99
C ASN A 116 6.92 -25.68 -6.64
N ASP A 117 6.23 -26.67 -6.08
CA ASP A 117 4.97 -27.21 -6.63
C ASP A 117 3.83 -26.16 -6.70
N LEU A 118 3.90 -25.10 -5.90
CA LEU A 118 2.95 -23.98 -5.91
C LEU A 118 3.27 -22.93 -6.99
N GLY A 119 4.43 -23.05 -7.64
CA GLY A 119 4.94 -22.07 -8.58
C GLY A 119 5.69 -20.91 -7.93
N ASP A 120 5.99 -20.99 -6.63
CA ASP A 120 6.77 -19.97 -5.92
C ASP A 120 8.26 -20.15 -6.20
N TYR A 121 8.99 -19.04 -6.25
CA TYR A 121 10.44 -19.03 -6.45
C TYR A 121 11.16 -19.10 -5.10
N GLU A 122 11.97 -20.13 -4.89
CA GLU A 122 12.77 -20.35 -3.69
C GLU A 122 14.21 -19.95 -3.99
N TYR A 123 14.63 -18.77 -3.50
CA TYR A 123 15.98 -18.26 -3.70
C TYR A 123 16.88 -18.64 -2.54
N GLU A 124 17.97 -19.35 -2.82
CA GLU A 124 18.86 -19.90 -1.79
C GLU A 124 19.96 -18.92 -1.40
N LEU A 125 20.06 -18.67 -0.09
CA LEU A 125 21.16 -17.95 0.55
C LEU A 125 21.85 -18.86 1.58
N LYS A 126 23.12 -18.60 1.87
CA LYS A 126 23.87 -19.19 3.01
C LYS A 126 23.19 -18.99 4.35
N THR A 127 22.34 -17.97 4.47
CA THR A 127 21.59 -17.62 5.68
C THR A 127 20.20 -18.25 5.74
N GLY A 128 19.78 -18.99 4.70
CA GLY A 128 18.44 -19.56 4.56
C GLY A 128 17.82 -19.28 3.19
N THR A 129 16.56 -19.67 3.00
CA THR A 129 15.85 -19.49 1.73
C THR A 129 14.93 -18.28 1.80
N ILE A 130 14.90 -17.47 0.75
CA ILE A 130 13.90 -16.41 0.56
C ILE A 130 12.91 -16.87 -0.53
N THR A 131 11.67 -17.10 -0.13
CA THR A 131 10.59 -17.46 -1.07
C THR A 131 9.91 -16.20 -1.61
N ILE A 132 9.78 -16.09 -2.93
CA ILE A 132 8.95 -15.10 -3.63
C ILE A 132 7.75 -15.82 -4.21
N SER A 133 6.53 -15.45 -3.79
CA SER A 133 5.35 -16.15 -4.27
C SER A 133 5.11 -15.90 -5.76
N LYS A 134 4.48 -16.84 -6.46
CA LYS A 134 4.08 -16.67 -7.87
C LYS A 134 3.24 -15.40 -8.06
N LEU A 135 2.38 -15.11 -7.09
CA LEU A 135 1.53 -13.93 -7.10
C LEU A 135 2.35 -12.64 -6.98
N ASP A 136 3.27 -12.56 -6.01
CA ASP A 136 4.13 -11.38 -5.82
C ASP A 136 4.97 -11.12 -7.08
N TYR A 137 5.53 -12.19 -7.65
CA TYR A 137 6.27 -12.11 -8.91
C TYR A 137 5.38 -11.55 -10.04
N ASN A 138 4.17 -12.10 -10.22
CA ASN A 138 3.25 -11.67 -11.28
C ASN A 138 2.82 -10.20 -11.10
N GLN A 139 2.56 -9.77 -9.86
CA GLN A 139 2.23 -8.38 -9.55
C GLN A 139 3.40 -7.45 -9.91
N TYR A 140 4.61 -7.77 -9.45
CA TYR A 140 5.80 -6.97 -9.76
C TYR A 140 6.14 -6.95 -11.25
N ALA A 141 6.07 -8.11 -11.92
CA ALA A 141 6.37 -8.23 -13.34
C ALA A 141 5.36 -7.49 -14.23
N SER A 142 4.13 -7.26 -13.73
CA SER A 142 3.08 -6.58 -14.50
C SER A 142 3.37 -5.11 -14.82
N VAL A 143 4.24 -4.45 -14.06
CA VAL A 143 4.59 -3.03 -14.26
C VAL A 143 5.90 -2.81 -15.01
N SER A 144 6.47 -3.87 -15.60
CA SER A 144 7.57 -3.80 -16.59
C SER A 144 8.82 -3.02 -16.15
N TYR A 145 9.18 -3.05 -14.86
CA TYR A 145 10.43 -2.49 -14.31
C TYR A 145 11.67 -2.91 -15.09
N SER A 146 11.88 -4.23 -15.18
CA SER A 146 13.08 -4.80 -15.77
C SER A 146 13.16 -4.55 -17.28
N TYR A 147 12.02 -4.46 -17.98
CA TYR A 147 11.99 -4.06 -19.39
C TYR A 147 12.39 -2.59 -19.61
N ARG A 148 12.01 -1.67 -18.73
CA ARG A 148 12.49 -0.27 -18.79
C ARG A 148 13.99 -0.18 -18.55
N SER A 149 14.49 -0.93 -17.57
CA SER A 149 15.94 -1.05 -17.32
C SER A 149 16.68 -1.69 -18.50
N LEU A 150 16.07 -2.69 -19.18
CA LEU A 150 16.61 -3.26 -20.42
C LEU A 150 16.74 -2.21 -21.52
N LEU A 151 15.73 -1.34 -21.72
CA LEU A 151 15.82 -0.23 -22.68
C LEU A 151 16.95 0.75 -22.35
N SER A 152 17.12 1.10 -21.07
CA SER A 152 18.23 1.94 -20.63
C SER A 152 19.59 1.31 -20.95
N VAL A 153 19.74 0.00 -20.73
CA VAL A 153 20.98 -0.70 -21.08
C VAL A 153 21.21 -0.77 -22.58
N GLU A 154 20.17 -1.03 -23.39
CA GLU A 154 20.30 -0.99 -24.86
C GLU A 154 20.75 0.39 -25.34
N GLN A 155 20.17 1.46 -24.81
CA GLN A 155 20.57 2.82 -25.13
C GLN A 155 22.03 3.10 -24.70
N ASP A 156 22.43 2.65 -23.52
CA ASP A 156 23.78 2.87 -23.00
C ASP A 156 24.85 2.10 -23.78
N VAL A 157 24.55 0.87 -24.21
CA VAL A 157 25.44 0.09 -25.08
C VAL A 157 25.65 0.81 -26.41
N LEU A 158 24.60 1.38 -27.00
CA LEU A 158 24.70 2.13 -28.25
C LEU A 158 25.52 3.43 -28.10
N LEU A 159 25.42 4.11 -26.95
CA LEU A 159 26.03 5.43 -26.77
C LEU A 159 27.47 5.37 -26.23
N PHE A 160 27.76 4.46 -25.32
CA PHE A 160 28.96 4.52 -24.45
C PHE A 160 29.89 3.33 -24.58
N VAL A 161 29.48 2.24 -25.23
CA VAL A 161 30.30 1.04 -25.35
C VAL A 161 30.98 1.01 -26.72
N SER A 162 32.32 0.92 -26.74
CA SER A 162 33.11 0.88 -27.97
C SER A 162 33.13 -0.51 -28.62
N ASP A 163 33.10 -1.56 -27.80
CA ASP A 163 33.12 -2.94 -28.27
C ASP A 163 31.66 -3.43 -28.48
N PRO A 164 31.31 -3.94 -29.67
CA PRO A 164 29.93 -4.33 -29.96
C PRO A 164 29.54 -5.52 -29.07
N LEU A 165 28.58 -5.31 -28.17
CA LEU A 165 27.95 -6.39 -27.42
C LEU A 165 26.79 -6.98 -28.23
N LEU A 166 26.71 -8.31 -28.25
CA LEU A 166 25.64 -9.01 -28.95
C LEU A 166 24.27 -8.73 -28.27
N PRO A 167 23.18 -8.64 -29.05
CA PRO A 167 21.84 -8.47 -28.50
C PRO A 167 21.33 -9.78 -27.91
N PHE A 168 20.40 -9.70 -26.95
CA PHE A 168 19.60 -10.86 -26.54
C PHE A 168 18.64 -11.27 -27.66
N ASP A 169 18.46 -12.57 -27.88
CA ASP A 169 17.30 -13.04 -28.62
C ASP A 169 16.02 -12.94 -27.76
N SER A 170 14.87 -13.18 -28.38
CA SER A 170 13.55 -13.04 -27.73
C SER A 170 13.41 -13.88 -26.47
N GLU A 171 13.91 -15.12 -26.49
CA GLU A 171 13.78 -16.05 -25.36
C GLU A 171 14.76 -15.70 -24.23
N ALA A 172 15.99 -15.32 -24.57
CA ALA A 172 17.00 -14.85 -23.63
C ALA A 172 16.56 -13.56 -22.96
N MET A 173 15.95 -12.62 -23.69
CA MET A 173 15.42 -11.37 -23.13
C MET A 173 14.35 -11.65 -22.06
N VAL A 174 13.43 -12.60 -22.31
CA VAL A 174 12.41 -13.00 -21.32
C VAL A 174 13.06 -13.59 -20.08
N LEU A 175 14.07 -14.45 -20.24
CA LEU A 175 14.83 -15.02 -19.13
C LEU A 175 15.56 -13.93 -18.30
N VAL A 176 16.18 -12.95 -18.96
CA VAL A 176 16.82 -11.82 -18.28
C VAL A 176 15.80 -11.02 -17.48
N ASN A 177 14.64 -10.70 -18.06
CA ASN A 177 13.57 -9.98 -17.38
C ASN A 177 13.07 -10.75 -16.13
N GLU A 178 12.82 -12.05 -16.27
CA GLU A 178 12.40 -12.91 -15.15
C GLU A 178 13.44 -12.91 -14.02
N TYR A 179 14.71 -13.16 -14.36
CA TYR A 179 15.78 -13.24 -13.38
C TYR A 179 15.99 -11.91 -12.64
N VAL A 180 15.98 -10.78 -13.36
CA VAL A 180 16.14 -9.44 -12.75
C VAL A 180 14.97 -9.12 -11.83
N ASN A 181 13.73 -9.51 -12.19
CA ASN A 181 12.56 -9.34 -11.32
C ASN A 181 12.68 -10.15 -10.03
N ILE A 182 13.03 -11.44 -10.11
CA ILE A 182 13.21 -12.32 -8.94
C ILE A 182 14.27 -11.71 -8.01
N LEU A 183 15.43 -11.37 -8.57
CA LEU A 183 16.56 -10.88 -7.81
C LEU A 183 16.27 -9.51 -7.14
N THR A 184 15.50 -8.65 -7.82
CA THR A 184 15.01 -7.39 -7.24
C THR A 184 14.06 -7.66 -6.08
N LEU A 185 13.10 -8.57 -6.22
CA LEU A 185 12.14 -8.92 -5.17
C LEU A 185 12.83 -9.53 -3.94
N VAL A 186 13.79 -10.43 -4.14
CA VAL A 186 14.61 -11.00 -3.06
C VAL A 186 15.37 -9.90 -2.31
N THR A 187 15.95 -8.95 -3.03
CA THR A 187 16.66 -7.80 -2.46
C THR A 187 15.73 -6.90 -1.64
N LEU A 188 14.54 -6.57 -2.17
CA LEU A 188 13.54 -5.74 -1.50
C LEU A 188 13.01 -6.44 -0.23
N LYS A 189 12.68 -7.73 -0.31
CA LYS A 189 12.22 -8.53 0.84
C LYS A 189 13.29 -8.61 1.94
N SER A 190 14.56 -8.77 1.56
CA SER A 190 15.68 -8.73 2.53
C SER A 190 15.81 -7.34 3.19
N ALA A 191 15.69 -6.26 2.42
CA ALA A 191 15.77 -4.89 2.93
C ALA A 191 14.58 -4.51 3.85
N ASP A 192 13.37 -4.97 3.54
CA ASP A 192 12.17 -4.79 4.39
C ASP A 192 12.35 -5.48 5.74
N SER A 193 12.77 -6.76 5.75
CA SER A 193 13.03 -7.49 7.00
C SER A 193 14.03 -6.75 7.89
N LYS A 194 15.18 -6.36 7.33
CA LYS A 194 16.21 -5.60 8.05
C LYS A 194 15.70 -4.23 8.52
N SER A 195 14.86 -3.55 7.74
CA SER A 195 14.30 -2.26 8.17
C SER A 195 13.39 -2.41 9.38
N ARG A 196 12.51 -3.42 9.37
CA ARG A 196 11.60 -3.71 10.49
C ARG A 196 12.34 -4.08 11.76
N GLU A 197 13.34 -4.94 11.65
CA GLU A 197 14.22 -5.32 12.78
C GLU A 197 14.89 -4.08 13.43
N ASN A 198 15.20 -3.07 12.61
CA ASN A 198 15.85 -1.83 13.06
C ASN A 198 14.86 -0.68 13.34
N ASN A 199 13.54 -0.93 13.26
CA ASN A 199 12.48 0.09 13.39
C ASN A 199 12.69 1.32 12.49
N LEU A 200 13.13 1.09 11.25
CA LEU A 200 13.35 2.16 10.27
C LEU A 200 12.04 2.49 9.55
N GLN A 201 11.74 3.78 9.41
CA GLN A 201 10.57 4.25 8.66
C GLN A 201 10.70 4.02 7.15
N PHE A 202 11.94 4.04 6.62
CA PHE A 202 12.21 3.88 5.19
C PHE A 202 13.38 2.95 4.93
N ILE A 203 13.32 2.19 3.84
CA ILE A 203 14.48 1.54 3.23
C ILE A 203 15.36 2.63 2.62
N THR A 204 16.56 2.82 3.16
CA THR A 204 17.53 3.81 2.67
C THR A 204 18.40 3.25 1.55
N LYS A 205 18.98 4.13 0.72
CA LYS A 205 19.97 3.76 -0.30
C LYS A 205 21.08 2.86 0.26
N ALA A 206 21.61 3.18 1.44
CA ALA A 206 22.67 2.40 2.08
C ALA A 206 22.21 0.99 2.46
N LEU A 207 21.00 0.85 3.01
CA LEU A 207 20.44 -0.44 3.39
C LEU A 207 20.08 -1.30 2.17
N LEU A 208 19.50 -0.69 1.13
CA LEU A 208 19.19 -1.39 -0.11
C LEU A 208 20.47 -1.87 -0.80
N SER A 209 21.50 -1.01 -0.89
CA SER A 209 22.81 -1.36 -1.42
C SER A 209 23.44 -2.54 -0.66
N LYS A 210 23.40 -2.50 0.67
CA LYS A 210 23.89 -3.61 1.50
C LYS A 210 23.11 -4.90 1.25
N SER A 211 21.78 -4.81 1.18
CA SER A 211 20.92 -5.99 0.97
C SER A 211 21.13 -6.61 -0.40
N TRP A 212 21.31 -5.79 -1.44
CA TRP A 212 21.70 -6.22 -2.78
C TRP A 212 23.01 -7.01 -2.76
N VAL A 213 24.05 -6.43 -2.15
CA VAL A 213 25.36 -7.08 -2.02
C VAL A 213 25.28 -8.37 -1.23
N ASP A 214 24.48 -8.41 -0.16
CA ASP A 214 24.26 -9.59 0.68
C ASP A 214 23.59 -10.72 -0.14
N VAL A 215 22.55 -10.41 -0.91
CA VAL A 215 21.82 -11.39 -1.74
C VAL A 215 22.73 -12.07 -2.77
N ILE A 216 23.68 -11.32 -3.34
CA ILE A 216 24.66 -11.88 -4.28
C ILE A 216 25.81 -12.60 -3.57
N LYS A 217 26.40 -12.03 -2.51
CA LYS A 217 27.55 -12.66 -1.81
C LYS A 217 27.18 -13.93 -1.05
N TYR A 218 25.97 -13.96 -0.53
CA TYR A 218 25.47 -15.09 0.23
C TYR A 218 24.72 -16.10 -0.63
N SER A 219 24.67 -15.96 -1.96
CA SER A 219 24.22 -17.08 -2.79
C SER A 219 25.15 -18.29 -2.65
N GLU A 220 24.63 -19.50 -2.90
CA GLU A 220 25.38 -20.75 -2.74
C GLU A 220 26.58 -20.89 -3.70
N HIS A 221 26.61 -20.14 -4.81
CA HIS A 221 27.49 -20.44 -5.95
C HIS A 221 28.55 -19.40 -6.36
N LEU A 222 28.76 -18.26 -5.65
CA LEU A 222 29.84 -17.33 -6.03
C LEU A 222 30.66 -16.60 -4.94
N LYS A 223 31.90 -16.30 -5.36
CA LYS A 223 32.89 -15.37 -4.77
C LYS A 223 32.76 -14.00 -5.47
N SER A 224 32.31 -12.99 -4.72
CA SER A 224 32.31 -11.54 -4.97
C SER A 224 32.04 -11.02 -6.40
N ILE A 225 30.81 -10.57 -6.64
CA ILE A 225 30.52 -9.51 -7.62
C ILE A 225 29.73 -8.44 -6.88
N ALA A 226 30.44 -7.60 -6.12
CA ALA A 226 29.85 -6.49 -5.37
C ALA A 226 29.99 -5.15 -6.12
N SER A 227 30.65 -5.16 -7.29
CA SER A 227 30.87 -4.00 -8.14
C SER A 227 30.71 -4.45 -9.59
N VAL A 228 29.53 -4.25 -10.17
CA VAL A 228 29.40 -4.33 -11.62
C VAL A 228 30.08 -3.08 -12.20
N ASP A 229 30.99 -3.30 -13.15
CA ASP A 229 31.59 -2.24 -13.95
C ASP A 229 30.59 -1.81 -15.03
N TYR A 230 29.63 -0.97 -14.64
CA TYR A 230 28.67 -0.38 -15.58
C TYR A 230 29.38 0.67 -16.45
N PRO A 231 29.03 0.83 -17.75
CA PRO A 231 29.75 1.72 -18.66
C PRO A 231 29.91 3.13 -18.12
N ASN A 232 31.12 3.68 -18.23
CA ASN A 232 31.37 5.07 -17.91
C ASN A 232 30.65 5.97 -18.93
N THR A 233 29.70 6.77 -18.46
CA THR A 233 28.89 7.64 -19.31
C THR A 233 29.58 8.96 -19.65
N THR A 234 30.85 9.17 -19.30
CA THR A 234 31.57 10.43 -19.57
C THR A 234 32.13 10.56 -20.98
N GLU A 235 32.31 9.46 -21.72
CA GLU A 235 32.84 9.48 -23.09
C GLU A 235 31.85 8.84 -24.07
N ILE A 236 31.43 9.58 -25.10
CA ILE A 236 30.56 9.06 -26.17
C ILE A 236 31.41 8.27 -27.17
N SER A 237 30.96 7.09 -27.56
CA SER A 237 31.60 6.29 -28.60
C SER A 237 31.58 7.04 -29.95
N LYS A 238 32.72 7.08 -30.66
CA LYS A 238 32.95 7.90 -31.87
C LYS A 238 31.98 7.63 -33.04
N SER A 239 31.15 6.59 -32.97
CA SER A 239 30.30 6.13 -34.07
C SER A 239 28.88 6.70 -34.08
N HIS A 240 28.40 7.40 -33.04
CA HIS A 240 26.98 7.79 -32.93
C HIS A 240 26.78 9.30 -32.71
N LYS A 241 26.00 9.93 -33.61
CA LYS A 241 25.50 11.29 -33.39
C LYS A 241 24.42 11.25 -32.31
N THR A 242 24.74 11.76 -31.13
CA THR A 242 23.78 12.10 -30.06
C THR A 242 22.83 13.19 -30.56
N GLY A 243 21.51 13.01 -30.42
CA GLY A 243 20.58 14.12 -30.62
C GLY A 243 19.15 13.84 -31.10
N SER A 244 18.75 12.61 -31.45
CA SER A 244 17.39 12.39 -32.00
C SER A 244 16.33 12.03 -30.96
N ASN A 245 16.71 11.66 -29.73
CA ASN A 245 15.81 11.07 -28.73
C ASN A 245 14.88 9.98 -29.33
N SER A 246 15.35 9.25 -30.35
CA SER A 246 14.54 8.31 -31.12
C SER A 246 13.96 7.18 -30.28
N VAL A 247 14.72 6.68 -29.31
CA VAL A 247 14.27 5.66 -28.34
C VAL A 247 13.08 6.19 -27.53
N VAL A 248 13.21 7.42 -26.99
CA VAL A 248 12.14 8.04 -26.21
C VAL A 248 10.91 8.35 -27.07
N LYS A 249 11.09 8.81 -28.32
CA LYS A 249 9.97 8.98 -29.26
C LYS A 249 9.26 7.67 -29.58
N ALA A 250 9.99 6.56 -29.69
CA ALA A 250 9.39 5.24 -29.87
C ALA A 250 8.61 4.79 -28.63
N ILE A 251 9.13 5.04 -27.42
CA ILE A 251 8.41 4.81 -26.15
C ILE A 251 7.12 5.62 -26.11
N ILE A 252 7.19 6.93 -26.37
CA ILE A 252 6.04 7.84 -26.41
C ILE A 252 4.96 7.32 -27.37
N THR A 253 5.35 6.99 -28.60
CA THR A 253 4.42 6.47 -29.63
C THR A 253 3.68 5.23 -29.11
N GLN A 254 4.42 4.31 -28.49
CA GLN A 254 3.83 3.09 -27.97
C GLN A 254 2.96 3.31 -26.73
N LYS A 255 3.38 4.21 -25.82
CA LYS A 255 2.60 4.62 -24.64
C LYS A 255 1.26 5.20 -25.04
N LEU A 256 1.25 6.13 -25.99
CA LEU A 256 0.03 6.74 -26.50
C LEU A 256 -0.91 5.70 -27.11
N LYS A 257 -0.37 4.71 -27.84
CA LYS A 257 -1.15 3.57 -28.33
C LYS A 257 -1.74 2.70 -27.21
N SER A 258 -1.01 2.48 -26.11
CA SER A 258 -1.55 1.81 -24.92
C SER A 258 -2.72 2.60 -24.32
N TYR A 259 -2.57 3.92 -24.16
CA TYR A 259 -3.63 4.81 -23.66
C TYR A 259 -4.83 4.86 -24.59
N GLU A 260 -4.64 4.89 -25.91
CA GLU A 260 -5.75 4.81 -26.86
C GLU A 260 -6.52 3.49 -26.70
N THR A 261 -5.81 2.37 -26.63
CA THR A 261 -6.42 1.04 -26.44
C THR A 261 -7.17 0.94 -25.10
N TYR A 262 -6.58 1.48 -24.03
CA TYR A 262 -7.17 1.51 -22.69
C TYR A 262 -8.41 2.43 -22.62
N ASN A 263 -8.34 3.61 -23.23
CA ASN A 263 -9.42 4.61 -23.18
C ASN A 263 -10.57 4.31 -24.15
N ASP A 264 -10.37 3.53 -25.21
CA ASP A 264 -11.44 3.04 -26.08
C ASP A 264 -12.43 2.14 -25.30
N LEU A 265 -12.02 1.62 -24.13
CA LEU A 265 -12.87 0.91 -23.19
C LEU A 265 -13.72 1.84 -22.28
N ASN A 266 -13.47 3.16 -22.25
CA ASN A 266 -14.21 4.10 -21.39
C ASN A 266 -14.19 5.57 -21.90
N ALA A 267 -14.85 5.83 -23.03
CA ALA A 267 -14.88 7.15 -23.66
C ALA A 267 -15.90 8.12 -23.01
N SER A 268 -15.48 8.94 -22.04
CA SER A 268 -16.07 10.27 -21.68
C SER A 268 -15.52 10.90 -20.37
N VAL A 269 -14.47 10.34 -19.76
CA VAL A 269 -14.15 10.63 -18.36
C VAL A 269 -13.23 11.87 -18.17
N PHE A 270 -12.34 12.19 -19.10
CA PHE A 270 -11.30 13.23 -18.87
C PHE A 270 -11.84 14.64 -18.64
N LEU A 271 -12.72 15.16 -19.51
CA LEU A 271 -13.32 16.50 -19.33
C LEU A 271 -14.23 16.59 -18.10
N ARG A 272 -14.85 15.47 -17.71
CA ARG A 272 -15.58 15.36 -16.44
C ARG A 272 -14.61 15.45 -15.26
N ASN A 273 -13.47 14.77 -15.35
CA ASN A 273 -12.47 14.76 -14.29
C ASN A 273 -11.81 16.12 -14.07
N ILE A 274 -11.53 16.87 -15.15
CA ILE A 274 -11.05 18.26 -15.03
C ILE A 274 -12.02 19.09 -14.18
N GLN A 275 -13.31 18.98 -14.43
CA GLN A 275 -14.32 19.81 -13.77
C GLN A 275 -14.62 19.39 -12.35
N VAL A 276 -14.64 18.08 -12.07
CA VAL A 276 -15.05 17.52 -10.77
C VAL A 276 -13.86 17.40 -9.83
N TYR A 277 -12.73 16.91 -10.33
CA TYR A 277 -11.62 16.48 -9.50
C TYR A 277 -10.50 17.52 -9.51
N PHE A 278 -10.02 17.94 -10.69
CA PHE A 278 -8.81 18.76 -10.78
C PHE A 278 -9.06 20.23 -10.43
N ALA A 279 -9.87 20.92 -11.24
CA ALA A 279 -10.16 22.33 -11.04
C ALA A 279 -11.35 22.57 -10.10
N LYS A 280 -12.22 21.58 -9.89
CA LYS A 280 -13.49 21.76 -9.14
C LYS A 280 -14.33 22.94 -9.68
N GLN A 281 -14.15 23.27 -10.96
CA GLN A 281 -14.76 24.42 -11.63
C GLN A 281 -15.13 24.04 -13.06
N LYS A 282 -16.24 24.58 -13.57
CA LYS A 282 -16.75 24.20 -14.88
C LYS A 282 -15.80 24.64 -16.00
N TRP A 283 -15.66 23.77 -16.99
CA TRP A 283 -15.01 24.13 -18.24
C TRP A 283 -15.94 25.04 -19.05
N PRO A 284 -15.43 26.02 -19.82
CA PRO A 284 -16.27 26.86 -20.67
C PRO A 284 -17.01 26.03 -21.73
N THR A 285 -18.31 26.26 -21.88
CA THR A 285 -19.14 25.57 -22.88
C THR A 285 -19.04 26.19 -24.27
N ASP A 286 -18.59 27.45 -24.37
CA ASP A 286 -18.31 28.09 -25.65
C ASP A 286 -17.07 27.47 -26.30
N GLN A 287 -17.19 27.08 -27.57
CA GLN A 287 -16.13 26.34 -28.27
C GLN A 287 -14.85 27.16 -28.46
N LYS A 288 -14.98 28.47 -28.69
CA LYS A 288 -13.82 29.35 -28.92
C LYS A 288 -13.05 29.52 -27.61
N LEU A 289 -13.75 29.86 -26.52
CA LEU A 289 -13.14 30.00 -25.19
C LEU A 289 -12.54 28.67 -24.69
N SER A 290 -13.22 27.55 -24.97
CA SER A 290 -12.71 26.20 -24.66
C SER A 290 -11.42 25.87 -25.39
N ASN A 291 -11.32 26.22 -26.69
CA ASN A 291 -10.12 26.02 -27.48
C ASN A 291 -8.97 26.94 -27.02
N GLU A 292 -9.27 28.21 -26.74
CA GLU A 292 -8.28 29.16 -26.22
C GLU A 292 -7.71 28.72 -24.87
N LEU A 293 -8.57 28.31 -23.94
CA LEU A 293 -8.17 27.80 -22.62
C LEU A 293 -7.30 26.53 -22.75
N ARG A 294 -7.74 25.58 -23.59
CA ARG A 294 -6.99 24.33 -23.84
C ARG A 294 -5.61 24.62 -24.42
N HIS A 295 -5.54 25.47 -25.43
CA HIS A 295 -4.30 25.84 -26.08
C HIS A 295 -3.35 26.50 -25.07
N TYR A 296 -3.83 27.49 -24.33
CA TYR A 296 -3.02 28.18 -23.32
C TYR A 296 -2.47 27.23 -22.25
N TYR A 297 -3.30 26.32 -21.74
CA TYR A 297 -2.88 25.32 -20.75
C TYR A 297 -1.82 24.37 -21.33
N MET A 298 -2.02 23.89 -22.56
CA MET A 298 -1.08 23.00 -23.25
C MET A 298 0.28 23.69 -23.49
N GLU A 299 0.27 24.90 -24.04
CA GLU A 299 1.50 25.69 -24.26
C GLU A 299 2.25 25.97 -22.95
N SER A 300 1.52 26.21 -21.86
CA SER A 300 2.14 26.45 -20.55
C SER A 300 2.82 25.19 -20.01
N LEU A 301 2.21 24.01 -20.19
CA LEU A 301 2.84 22.74 -19.83
C LEU A 301 4.03 22.38 -20.72
N ILE A 302 3.97 22.70 -22.02
CA ILE A 302 5.12 22.56 -22.94
C ILE A 302 6.28 23.45 -22.49
N GLN A 303 5.99 24.70 -22.08
CA GLN A 303 7.01 25.61 -21.56
C GLN A 303 7.63 25.11 -20.25
N PHE A 304 6.82 24.62 -19.31
CA PHE A 304 7.31 23.96 -18.10
C PHE A 304 8.21 22.77 -18.43
N THR A 305 7.77 21.89 -19.32
CA THR A 305 8.51 20.69 -19.74
C THR A 305 9.82 21.06 -20.44
N THR A 306 9.80 22.11 -21.26
CA THR A 306 10.99 22.67 -21.92
C THR A 306 12.00 23.15 -20.88
N ALA A 307 11.56 23.89 -19.86
CA ALA A 307 12.43 24.37 -18.78
C ALA A 307 13.00 23.20 -17.96
N LEU A 308 12.16 22.22 -17.63
CA LEU A 308 12.56 21.00 -16.92
C LEU A 308 13.64 20.23 -17.67
N ILE A 309 13.45 19.99 -18.98
CA ILE A 309 14.43 19.29 -19.82
C ILE A 309 15.73 20.08 -19.92
N LYS A 310 15.67 21.42 -20.08
CA LYS A 310 16.88 22.27 -20.14
C LYS A 310 17.69 22.21 -18.85
N VAL A 311 17.06 22.37 -17.68
CA VAL A 311 17.74 22.27 -16.38
C VAL A 311 18.32 20.88 -16.17
N SER A 312 17.60 19.83 -16.58
CA SER A 312 18.10 18.45 -16.51
C SER A 312 19.29 18.23 -17.44
N ASN A 313 19.24 18.81 -18.64
CA ASN A 313 20.31 18.77 -19.65
C ASN A 313 21.58 19.46 -19.19
N ASP A 314 21.46 20.64 -18.58
CA ASP A 314 22.62 21.43 -18.13
C ASP A 314 23.38 20.73 -17.00
N ASN A 315 22.66 19.97 -16.16
CA ASN A 315 23.24 19.16 -15.08
C ASN A 315 23.68 17.76 -15.53
N ALA A 316 23.43 17.38 -16.78
CA ALA A 316 23.80 16.08 -17.35
C ALA A 316 25.16 16.16 -18.06
N THR A 317 25.98 15.12 -17.94
CA THR A 317 27.26 15.04 -18.67
C THR A 317 27.04 14.71 -20.15
N ASN A 318 26.49 13.54 -20.49
CA ASN A 318 26.21 13.12 -21.86
C ASN A 318 24.80 12.54 -22.08
N ILE A 319 24.11 12.20 -20.99
CA ILE A 319 22.77 11.60 -20.98
C ILE A 319 22.01 12.12 -19.75
N ILE A 320 20.74 12.43 -19.93
CA ILE A 320 19.86 12.89 -18.85
C ILE A 320 19.34 11.65 -18.12
N ARG A 321 19.75 11.45 -16.86
CA ARG A 321 19.30 10.34 -16.00
C ARG A 321 18.21 10.80 -15.02
N VAL A 322 17.60 9.82 -14.35
CA VAL A 322 16.59 10.01 -13.31
C VAL A 322 17.06 11.01 -12.24
N GLU A 323 18.33 10.95 -11.83
CA GLU A 323 18.87 11.87 -10.82
C GLU A 323 18.85 13.34 -11.27
N GLN A 324 19.21 13.65 -12.53
CA GLN A 324 19.15 15.02 -13.04
C GLN A 324 17.71 15.51 -13.14
N VAL A 325 16.80 14.68 -13.66
CA VAL A 325 15.38 15.02 -13.74
C VAL A 325 14.80 15.26 -12.36
N GLN A 326 15.12 14.42 -11.38
CA GLN A 326 14.62 14.57 -10.01
C GLN A 326 15.09 15.87 -9.35
N LYS A 327 16.38 16.23 -9.50
CA LYS A 327 16.90 17.51 -9.01
C LYS A 327 16.23 18.70 -9.70
N ALA A 328 16.00 18.60 -11.00
CA ALA A 328 15.31 19.64 -11.75
C ALA A 328 13.85 19.77 -11.29
N LEU A 329 13.11 18.66 -11.19
CA LEU A 329 11.73 18.63 -10.68
C LEU A 329 11.62 19.22 -9.27
N PHE A 330 12.53 18.87 -8.36
CA PHE A 330 12.56 19.44 -7.02
C PHE A 330 12.69 20.97 -7.05
N SER A 331 13.36 21.54 -8.05
CA SER A 331 13.51 22.99 -8.20
C SER A 331 12.24 23.68 -8.72
N PHE A 332 11.38 22.97 -9.46
CA PHE A 332 10.14 23.54 -10.02
C PHE A 332 8.89 23.19 -9.21
N GLN A 333 8.89 22.05 -8.52
CA GLN A 333 7.75 21.57 -7.75
C GLN A 333 8.27 20.71 -6.58
N PRO A 334 8.86 21.33 -5.55
CA PRO A 334 9.30 20.59 -4.37
C PRO A 334 8.09 19.91 -3.73
N LEU A 335 8.19 18.59 -3.54
CA LEU A 335 7.06 17.76 -3.13
C LEU A 335 7.48 16.71 -2.11
N ASP A 336 6.48 16.21 -1.39
CA ASP A 336 6.55 15.01 -0.57
C ASP A 336 5.37 14.11 -0.95
N ILE A 337 5.57 12.80 -0.99
CA ILE A 337 4.51 11.85 -1.40
C ILE A 337 4.37 10.79 -0.33
N ASN A 338 3.15 10.64 0.20
CA ASN A 338 2.87 9.70 1.28
C ASN A 338 2.71 8.25 0.78
N ASN A 339 2.38 7.33 1.70
CA ASN A 339 2.20 5.90 1.41
C ASN A 339 0.92 5.59 0.61
N PHE A 340 0.02 6.56 0.43
CA PHE A 340 -1.19 6.46 -0.39
C PHE A 340 -1.02 7.11 -1.76
N GLU A 341 0.21 7.51 -2.11
CA GLU A 341 0.58 8.26 -3.30
C GLU A 341 0.01 9.68 -3.38
N ASP A 342 -0.52 10.24 -2.29
CA ASP A 342 -0.93 11.65 -2.27
C ASP A 342 0.31 12.54 -2.32
N VAL A 343 0.26 13.54 -3.20
CA VAL A 343 1.37 14.45 -3.43
C VAL A 343 1.11 15.77 -2.71
N THR A 344 2.00 16.09 -1.77
CA THR A 344 2.03 17.38 -1.08
C THR A 344 3.10 18.26 -1.70
N PHE A 345 2.67 19.26 -2.46
CA PHE A 345 3.51 20.31 -3.02
C PHE A 345 3.85 21.36 -1.97
N PHE A 346 5.06 21.88 -2.06
CA PHE A 346 5.64 22.87 -1.16
C PHE A 346 5.48 22.47 0.32
N PRO A 347 5.89 21.26 0.74
CA PRO A 347 5.58 20.70 2.06
C PRO A 347 6.08 21.56 3.22
N ASN A 348 7.21 22.27 3.03
CA ASN A 348 7.82 23.16 4.01
C ASN A 348 7.23 24.58 4.03
N SER A 349 6.30 24.90 3.13
CA SER A 349 5.63 26.20 3.10
C SER A 349 4.43 26.22 4.04
N LYS A 350 4.27 27.28 4.82
CA LYS A 350 3.09 27.45 5.68
C LYS A 350 1.84 27.84 4.89
N ASN A 351 2.01 28.66 3.86
CA ASN A 351 0.90 29.32 3.17
C ASN A 351 0.68 28.77 1.75
N ASN A 352 1.69 28.13 1.16
CA ASN A 352 1.63 27.64 -0.23
C ASN A 352 1.56 26.11 -0.32
N LYS A 353 1.38 25.41 0.80
CA LYS A 353 1.27 23.95 0.82
C LYS A 353 -0.04 23.52 0.16
N VAL A 354 0.06 22.59 -0.79
CA VAL A 354 -1.09 22.06 -1.54
C VAL A 354 -0.96 20.54 -1.57
N THR A 355 -2.00 19.82 -1.15
CA THR A 355 -2.02 18.35 -1.24
C THR A 355 -3.04 17.92 -2.29
N ILE A 356 -2.59 17.06 -3.19
CA ILE A 356 -3.38 16.45 -4.26
C ILE A 356 -3.44 14.95 -3.98
N GLU A 357 -4.66 14.41 -4.01
CA GLU A 357 -4.93 12.99 -3.74
C GLU A 357 -4.45 12.13 -4.92
N SER A 358 -4.00 10.91 -4.65
CA SER A 358 -3.51 9.99 -5.70
C SER A 358 -4.53 9.74 -6.81
N TYR A 359 -5.81 9.65 -6.45
CA TYR A 359 -6.92 9.52 -7.41
C TYR A 359 -6.97 10.66 -8.44
N ASP A 360 -6.71 11.92 -8.03
CA ASP A 360 -6.70 13.05 -8.95
C ASP A 360 -5.55 12.91 -9.97
N LEU A 361 -4.40 12.38 -9.54
CA LEU A 361 -3.24 12.16 -10.41
C LEU A 361 -3.47 11.00 -11.36
N ASP A 362 -4.02 9.89 -10.89
CA ASP A 362 -4.36 8.72 -11.72
C ASP A 362 -5.37 9.09 -12.80
N ALA A 363 -6.44 9.79 -12.42
CA ALA A 363 -7.43 10.28 -13.37
C ALA A 363 -6.85 11.19 -14.47
N PHE A 364 -5.75 11.90 -14.19
CA PHE A 364 -5.04 12.70 -15.19
C PHE A 364 -4.11 11.82 -16.03
N ARG A 365 -3.37 10.89 -15.42
CA ARG A 365 -2.46 9.96 -16.08
C ARG A 365 -3.19 9.08 -17.09
N ASP A 366 -4.38 8.58 -16.75
CA ASP A 366 -5.22 7.73 -17.60
C ASP A 366 -5.52 8.33 -18.98
N SER A 367 -5.47 9.66 -19.10
CA SER A 367 -5.66 10.34 -20.40
C SER A 367 -4.50 10.16 -21.38
N GLY A 368 -3.31 9.77 -20.92
CA GLY A 368 -2.07 9.81 -21.69
C GLY A 368 -1.59 11.23 -22.07
N PHE A 369 -2.28 12.29 -21.63
CA PHE A 369 -2.01 13.67 -22.05
C PHE A 369 -0.59 14.14 -21.69
N HIS A 370 -0.07 13.71 -20.56
CA HIS A 370 1.29 14.04 -20.12
C HIS A 370 2.38 13.51 -21.07
N TRP A 371 2.17 12.37 -21.74
CA TRP A 371 3.06 11.86 -22.78
C TRP A 371 2.96 12.67 -24.09
N ASN A 372 1.77 13.18 -24.44
CA ASN A 372 1.61 14.09 -25.58
C ASN A 372 2.38 15.40 -25.38
N ILE A 373 2.32 15.98 -24.17
CA ILE A 373 3.11 17.18 -23.83
C ILE A 373 4.61 16.91 -24.00
N LEU A 374 5.10 15.75 -23.56
CA LEU A 374 6.50 15.37 -23.75
C LEU A 374 6.84 15.24 -25.25
N ASP A 375 5.97 14.64 -26.07
CA ASP A 375 6.18 14.55 -27.51
C ASP A 375 6.30 15.92 -28.18
N TYR A 376 5.33 16.81 -27.93
CA TYR A 376 5.32 18.16 -28.47
C TYR A 376 6.60 18.92 -28.08
N THR A 377 6.99 18.81 -26.81
CA THR A 377 8.22 19.44 -26.30
C THR A 377 9.46 18.93 -27.03
N LEU A 378 9.58 17.61 -27.25
CA LEU A 378 10.73 17.04 -27.97
C LEU A 378 10.74 17.37 -29.46
N ASN A 379 9.58 17.65 -30.07
CA ASN A 379 9.48 18.13 -31.45
C ASN A 379 9.92 19.60 -31.57
N ASP A 380 9.61 20.44 -30.59
CA ASP A 380 10.03 21.84 -30.55
C ASP A 380 11.54 22.00 -30.27
N LEU A 381 12.11 21.08 -29.50
CA LEU A 381 13.53 21.06 -29.16
C LEU A 381 14.43 20.47 -30.26
N THR A 382 13.90 20.14 -31.45
CA THR A 382 14.66 19.51 -32.56
C THR A 382 15.86 20.31 -33.06
N THR A 383 15.95 21.61 -32.74
CA THR A 383 17.08 22.50 -33.08
C THR A 383 18.02 22.79 -31.91
N ALA A 384 17.69 22.37 -30.69
CA ALA A 384 18.51 22.54 -29.51
C ALA A 384 19.45 21.34 -29.32
N GLU A 385 20.71 21.58 -28.89
CA GLU A 385 21.61 20.50 -28.46
C GLU A 385 21.15 19.92 -27.12
N ILE A 386 20.10 19.09 -27.15
CA ILE A 386 19.68 18.30 -25.99
C ILE A 386 20.36 16.93 -26.01
N LYS A 387 20.90 16.55 -24.86
CA LYS A 387 21.45 15.22 -24.61
C LYS A 387 20.34 14.17 -24.69
N SER A 388 20.71 12.93 -24.98
CA SER A 388 19.76 11.82 -24.95
C SER A 388 19.11 11.70 -23.58
N ILE A 389 17.81 11.40 -23.55
CA ILE A 389 17.06 11.13 -22.31
C ILE A 389 17.02 9.61 -22.08
N ASP A 390 17.36 9.19 -20.87
CA ASP A 390 17.24 7.80 -20.42
C ASP A 390 15.76 7.37 -20.35
N PRO A 391 15.39 6.14 -20.74
CA PRO A 391 14.02 5.63 -20.66
C PRO A 391 13.35 5.79 -19.28
N ASN A 392 14.06 5.52 -18.18
CA ASN A 392 13.52 5.71 -16.84
C ASN A 392 13.40 7.20 -16.47
N ALA A 393 14.28 8.04 -17.00
CA ALA A 393 14.19 9.50 -16.84
C ALA A 393 12.99 10.08 -17.61
N ALA A 394 12.66 9.54 -18.79
CA ALA A 394 11.48 9.95 -19.56
C ALA A 394 10.18 9.69 -18.81
N GLU A 395 10.06 8.55 -18.13
CA GLU A 395 8.92 8.23 -17.26
C GLU A 395 8.79 9.26 -16.12
N LEU A 396 9.90 9.65 -15.47
CA LEU A 396 9.87 10.66 -14.41
C LEU A 396 9.49 12.06 -14.94
N ILE A 397 9.93 12.42 -16.14
CA ILE A 397 9.50 13.67 -16.79
C ILE A 397 7.98 13.64 -17.02
N ALA A 398 7.47 12.55 -17.60
CA ALA A 398 6.05 12.32 -17.83
C ALA A 398 5.22 12.48 -16.53
N GLU A 399 5.69 11.93 -15.43
CA GLU A 399 5.07 12.06 -14.11
C GLU A 399 5.13 13.50 -13.58
N GLY A 400 6.25 14.19 -13.74
CA GLY A 400 6.37 15.59 -13.39
C GLY A 400 5.38 16.48 -14.15
N ILE A 401 5.11 16.16 -15.42
CA ILE A 401 4.09 16.85 -16.23
C ILE A 401 2.69 16.59 -15.66
N ALA A 402 2.37 15.35 -15.28
CA ALA A 402 1.08 15.02 -14.69
C ALA A 402 0.86 15.78 -13.37
N GLN A 403 1.86 15.79 -12.49
CA GLN A 403 1.85 16.52 -11.22
C GLN A 403 1.62 18.02 -11.41
N MET A 404 2.40 18.66 -12.29
CA MET A 404 2.24 20.09 -12.59
C MET A 404 0.87 20.38 -13.23
N GLY A 405 0.42 19.49 -14.12
CA GLY A 405 -0.86 19.59 -14.80
C GLY A 405 -2.04 19.66 -13.82
N VAL A 406 -2.10 18.74 -12.86
CA VAL A 406 -3.16 18.73 -11.85
C VAL A 406 -3.01 19.87 -10.85
N LEU A 407 -1.79 20.19 -10.41
CA LEU A 407 -1.52 21.31 -9.49
C LEU A 407 -2.02 22.64 -10.04
N VAL A 408 -1.69 22.96 -11.28
CA VAL A 408 -2.12 24.23 -11.89
C VAL A 408 -3.64 24.29 -12.03
N LEU A 409 -4.28 23.20 -12.45
CA LEU A 409 -5.75 23.16 -12.54
C LEU A 409 -6.41 23.35 -11.17
N ARG A 410 -5.88 22.72 -10.12
CA ARG A 410 -6.33 22.91 -8.74
C ARG A 410 -6.28 24.38 -8.32
N LEU A 411 -5.14 25.02 -8.55
CA LEU A 411 -4.91 26.42 -8.18
C LEU A 411 -5.74 27.40 -9.02
N ALA A 412 -5.89 27.13 -10.32
CA ALA A 412 -6.75 27.90 -11.21
C ALA A 412 -8.22 27.84 -10.78
N GLY A 413 -8.68 26.65 -10.39
CA GLY A 413 -10.00 26.44 -9.82
C GLY A 413 -10.25 27.24 -8.54
N GLU A 414 -9.32 27.18 -7.59
CA GLU A 414 -9.37 27.97 -6.35
C GLU A 414 -9.46 29.48 -6.64
N TYR A 415 -8.66 29.97 -7.59
CA TYR A 415 -8.71 31.36 -8.00
C TYR A 415 -10.05 31.72 -8.66
N SER A 416 -10.52 30.91 -9.61
CA SER A 416 -11.82 31.11 -10.28
C SER A 416 -12.99 31.18 -9.29
N HIS A 417 -12.97 30.35 -8.24
CA HIS A 417 -13.97 30.38 -7.16
C HIS A 417 -13.87 31.65 -6.32
N THR A 418 -12.65 32.09 -6.01
CA THR A 418 -12.40 33.34 -5.28
C THR A 418 -12.96 34.55 -6.03
N GLU A 419 -12.79 34.56 -7.36
CA GLU A 419 -13.34 35.58 -8.26
C GLU A 419 -14.82 35.36 -8.61
N GLN A 420 -15.49 34.37 -8.01
CA GLN A 420 -16.91 34.04 -8.21
C GLN A 420 -17.30 33.80 -9.68
N LYS A 421 -16.36 33.31 -10.50
CA LYS A 421 -16.61 33.00 -11.91
C LYS A 421 -17.45 31.72 -12.03
N GLN A 422 -18.20 31.61 -13.13
CA GLN A 422 -19.03 30.42 -13.42
C GLN A 422 -18.29 29.32 -14.18
N HIS A 423 -17.24 29.69 -14.92
CA HIS A 423 -16.39 28.80 -15.71
C HIS A 423 -14.94 29.25 -15.61
N LEU A 424 -14.00 28.33 -15.88
CA LEU A 424 -12.59 28.65 -16.05
C LEU A 424 -12.36 29.51 -17.30
N ASP A 425 -11.37 30.39 -17.22
CA ASP A 425 -10.81 31.11 -18.34
C ASP A 425 -9.25 31.10 -18.32
N VAL A 426 -8.65 31.68 -19.35
CA VAL A 426 -7.18 31.74 -19.51
C VAL A 426 -6.49 32.43 -18.34
N GLN A 427 -7.13 33.45 -17.76
CA GLN A 427 -6.56 34.19 -16.63
C GLN A 427 -6.44 33.28 -15.40
N ASP A 428 -7.37 32.35 -15.19
CA ASP A 428 -7.30 31.42 -14.07
C ASP A 428 -6.08 30.50 -14.15
N ILE A 429 -5.78 29.97 -15.33
CA ILE A 429 -4.58 29.14 -15.56
C ILE A 429 -3.31 29.95 -15.34
N PHE A 430 -3.26 31.18 -15.87
CA PHE A 430 -2.14 32.10 -15.65
C PHE A 430 -1.91 32.37 -14.16
N GLN A 431 -2.98 32.59 -13.38
CA GLN A 431 -2.89 32.79 -11.94
C GLN A 431 -2.45 31.52 -11.21
N GLY A 432 -2.89 30.35 -11.67
CA GLY A 432 -2.40 29.05 -11.18
C GLY A 432 -0.87 28.94 -11.28
N PHE A 433 -0.31 29.15 -12.47
CA PHE A 433 1.15 29.16 -12.67
C PHE A 433 1.86 30.28 -11.90
N SER A 434 1.27 31.47 -11.82
CA SER A 434 1.83 32.59 -11.06
C SER A 434 1.94 32.25 -9.55
N ARG A 435 0.94 31.55 -9.01
CA ARG A 435 0.97 31.06 -7.63
C ARG A 435 2.00 29.96 -7.41
N VAL A 436 2.17 29.04 -8.36
CA VAL A 436 3.27 28.06 -8.34
C VAL A 436 4.62 28.77 -8.31
N GLN A 437 4.84 29.75 -9.19
CA GLN A 437 6.10 30.51 -9.21
C GLN A 437 6.36 31.24 -7.89
N ASN A 438 5.36 31.92 -7.34
CA ASN A 438 5.48 32.57 -6.02
C ASN A 438 5.80 31.55 -4.91
N ALA A 439 5.17 30.38 -4.96
CA ALA A 439 5.44 29.30 -4.02
C ALA A 439 6.89 28.83 -4.10
N ILE A 440 7.45 28.69 -5.31
CA ILE A 440 8.88 28.38 -5.53
C ILE A 440 9.77 29.48 -4.97
N ASP A 441 9.51 30.75 -5.32
CA ASP A 441 10.34 31.91 -4.94
C ASP A 441 10.43 32.09 -3.41
N THR A 442 9.40 31.67 -2.69
CA THR A 442 9.30 31.75 -1.23
C THR A 442 9.64 30.43 -0.52
N TYR A 443 9.93 29.36 -1.27
CA TYR A 443 10.17 28.04 -0.69
C TYR A 443 11.56 27.93 -0.05
N ASN A 444 11.61 27.34 1.15
CA ASN A 444 12.88 27.05 1.80
C ASN A 444 13.35 25.63 1.45
N PHE A 445 14.21 25.54 0.43
CA PHE A 445 14.82 24.28 -0.03
C PHE A 445 15.75 23.60 0.99
N ASN A 446 16.23 24.34 2.00
CA ASN A 446 17.16 23.82 3.01
C ASN A 446 16.46 23.27 4.25
N LYS A 447 15.15 23.48 4.40
CA LYS A 447 14.40 23.00 5.54
C LYS A 447 13.92 21.58 5.24
N THR A 448 14.40 20.58 5.96
CA THR A 448 13.75 19.27 5.99
C THR A 448 12.79 19.29 7.18
N GLU A 449 11.48 19.24 6.95
CA GLU A 449 10.56 18.90 8.04
C GLU A 449 10.88 17.48 8.51
N GLN A 450 11.67 17.38 9.58
CA GLN A 450 11.69 16.16 10.37
C GLN A 450 10.32 16.08 11.05
N GLN A 451 9.42 15.26 10.50
CA GLN A 451 8.31 14.74 11.29
C GLN A 451 8.90 13.83 12.37
N THR A 452 9.47 14.40 13.42
CA THR A 452 9.53 13.69 14.69
C THR A 452 8.13 13.70 15.26
N THR A 453 7.32 12.71 14.89
CA THR A 453 6.14 12.33 15.65
C THR A 453 6.65 11.81 17.00
N LYS A 454 6.89 12.74 17.93
CA LYS A 454 6.98 12.41 19.34
C LYS A 454 5.57 12.50 19.90
N ILE A 455 5.18 11.50 20.67
CA ILE A 455 4.05 11.62 21.58
C ILE A 455 4.39 12.77 22.54
N GLN A 456 3.83 13.93 22.29
CA GLN A 456 4.00 15.09 23.15
C GLN A 456 2.77 15.13 24.05
N SER A 457 2.91 14.54 25.26
CA SER A 457 1.97 14.81 26.34
C SER A 457 1.89 16.33 26.56
N SER A 458 0.70 16.81 26.96
CA SER A 458 0.33 18.23 27.05
C SER A 458 1.42 19.17 27.57
N LYS A 459 1.36 20.45 27.12
CA LYS A 459 2.33 21.51 27.41
C LYS A 459 2.86 21.46 28.84
N SER A 460 4.18 21.41 28.92
CA SER A 460 5.02 21.37 30.10
C SER A 460 4.54 22.32 31.21
N VAL A 461 3.78 21.78 32.18
CA VAL A 461 3.91 22.27 33.55
C VAL A 461 5.28 21.76 34.00
N SER A 462 6.17 22.69 34.31
CA SER A 462 7.57 22.43 34.68
C SER A 462 7.69 21.83 36.09
N ASN A 463 7.05 20.69 36.30
CA ASN A 463 7.24 19.78 37.42
C ASN A 463 6.77 18.39 36.97
N SER A 464 7.64 17.59 36.36
CA SER A 464 7.32 16.19 36.08
C SER A 464 8.51 15.29 36.37
N THR A 465 8.50 14.65 37.53
CA THR A 465 8.83 13.23 37.59
C THR A 465 8.06 12.54 36.47
N SER A 466 8.73 12.02 35.45
CA SER A 466 7.99 11.28 34.41
C SER A 466 7.37 10.06 35.09
N ILE A 467 6.04 10.04 35.17
CA ILE A 467 5.25 8.96 35.76
C ILE A 467 5.37 7.65 34.98
N PHE A 468 5.78 7.73 33.71
CA PHE A 468 6.09 6.58 32.85
C PHE A 468 7.55 6.62 32.37
N LYS A 469 8.18 5.45 32.25
CA LYS A 469 9.52 5.24 31.67
C LYS A 469 9.42 4.22 30.54
N ILE A 470 10.03 4.50 29.38
CA ILE A 470 10.09 3.55 28.26
C ILE A 470 11.00 2.37 28.63
N ALA A 471 10.49 1.14 28.54
CA ALA A 471 11.18 -0.08 29.00
C ALA A 471 11.54 -1.08 27.88
N ASN A 472 11.32 -0.76 26.61
CA ASN A 472 11.24 -1.72 25.50
C ASN A 472 12.42 -2.72 25.36
N LYS A 473 13.67 -2.30 25.61
CA LYS A 473 14.84 -3.21 25.52
C LYS A 473 15.09 -4.02 26.80
N LYS A 474 14.45 -3.65 27.90
CA LYS A 474 14.67 -4.30 29.19
C LYS A 474 13.73 -5.48 29.40
N THR A 475 12.53 -5.51 28.82
CA THR A 475 11.52 -6.52 29.17
C THR A 475 11.69 -7.88 28.50
N ASN A 476 12.63 -8.05 27.56
CA ASN A 476 12.79 -9.26 26.73
C ASN A 476 11.55 -9.66 25.89
N ILE A 477 10.57 -8.78 25.74
CA ILE A 477 9.44 -9.00 24.82
C ILE A 477 9.89 -8.62 23.41
N ASN A 478 9.99 -9.62 22.53
CA ASN A 478 10.20 -9.43 21.10
C ASN A 478 9.02 -10.01 20.32
N PHE A 479 8.12 -9.13 19.91
CA PHE A 479 6.90 -9.46 19.20
C PHE A 479 6.67 -8.43 18.08
N THR A 480 6.34 -8.93 16.88
CA THR A 480 5.94 -8.10 15.75
C THR A 480 4.48 -8.40 15.45
N HIS A 481 3.63 -7.40 15.65
CA HIS A 481 2.23 -7.49 15.22
C HIS A 481 2.17 -7.43 13.69
N LYS A 482 1.45 -8.38 13.11
CA LYS A 482 1.14 -8.42 11.67
C LYS A 482 -0.19 -9.13 11.49
N SER A 483 -1.02 -8.65 10.58
CA SER A 483 -2.17 -9.40 10.08
C SER A 483 -1.72 -10.69 9.39
N SER A 484 -2.61 -11.68 9.37
CA SER A 484 -2.37 -12.96 8.73
C SER A 484 -2.15 -12.76 7.24
N ASP A 485 -1.20 -13.51 6.71
CA ASP A 485 -0.79 -13.36 5.31
C ASP A 485 -1.95 -13.67 4.36
N TRP A 486 -2.69 -14.75 4.63
CA TRP A 486 -3.87 -15.12 3.84
C TRP A 486 -4.93 -14.01 3.81
N LEU A 487 -5.21 -13.37 4.95
CA LEU A 487 -6.24 -12.35 5.05
C LEU A 487 -5.76 -11.10 4.30
N SER A 488 -4.51 -10.69 4.55
CA SER A 488 -3.88 -9.57 3.85
C SER A 488 -3.93 -9.77 2.33
N ARG A 489 -3.68 -10.99 1.84
CA ARG A 489 -3.78 -11.34 0.43
C ARG A 489 -5.22 -11.34 -0.07
N HIS A 490 -6.16 -11.91 0.68
CA HIS A 490 -7.58 -11.95 0.34
C HIS A 490 -8.15 -10.53 0.17
N ILE A 491 -7.82 -9.61 1.07
CA ILE A 491 -8.21 -8.19 1.00
C ILE A 491 -7.59 -7.47 -0.21
N ARG A 492 -6.34 -7.81 -0.55
CA ARG A 492 -5.63 -7.24 -1.70
C ARG A 492 -6.04 -7.88 -3.03
N SER A 493 -6.84 -8.95 -2.99
CA SER A 493 -7.32 -9.61 -4.20
C SER A 493 -8.51 -8.84 -4.78
N TYR A 494 -8.53 -8.68 -6.10
CA TYR A 494 -9.66 -8.11 -6.81
C TYR A 494 -10.86 -9.04 -6.66
N THR A 495 -11.90 -8.62 -5.93
CA THR A 495 -13.18 -9.34 -5.96
C THR A 495 -13.87 -8.96 -7.27
N VAL A 496 -13.93 -9.91 -8.19
CA VAL A 496 -14.74 -9.79 -9.41
C VAL A 496 -16.19 -10.04 -8.99
N SER A 497 -17.04 -9.05 -9.18
CA SER A 497 -18.48 -9.26 -9.02
C SER A 497 -18.99 -9.96 -10.27
N ASP A 498 -19.26 -11.27 -10.21
CA ASP A 498 -19.78 -12.07 -11.33
C ASP A 498 -21.05 -11.47 -11.95
N SER A 499 -21.83 -10.73 -11.16
CA SER A 499 -23.05 -10.04 -11.60
C SER A 499 -22.82 -8.75 -12.39
N GLU A 500 -21.66 -8.10 -12.25
CA GLU A 500 -21.39 -6.77 -12.82
C GLU A 500 -20.21 -6.76 -13.80
N ASN A 501 -19.52 -7.89 -13.96
CA ASN A 501 -18.35 -8.06 -14.85
C ASN A 501 -17.30 -6.93 -14.70
N THR A 502 -17.23 -6.34 -13.51
CA THR A 502 -16.35 -5.24 -13.15
C THR A 502 -15.45 -5.66 -11.99
N ILE A 503 -14.18 -5.26 -12.09
CA ILE A 503 -13.21 -5.39 -11.01
C ILE A 503 -13.62 -4.39 -9.92
N LYS A 504 -14.14 -4.88 -8.79
CA LYS A 504 -14.27 -4.03 -7.60
C LYS A 504 -12.96 -4.13 -6.83
N LEU A 505 -12.26 -3.01 -6.73
CA LEU A 505 -11.29 -2.81 -5.66
C LEU A 505 -12.11 -2.66 -4.37
N ALA A 506 -12.62 -3.76 -3.85
CA ALA A 506 -13.09 -3.78 -2.48
C ALA A 506 -11.82 -3.75 -1.64
N ILE A 507 -11.44 -2.57 -1.14
CA ILE A 507 -10.75 -2.52 0.14
C ILE A 507 -11.89 -2.70 1.15
N PRO A 508 -12.28 -3.94 1.55
CA PRO A 508 -13.13 -4.05 2.73
C PRO A 508 -12.43 -3.27 3.87
N PRO A 509 -13.16 -2.67 4.81
CA PRO A 509 -12.56 -2.16 6.03
C PRO A 509 -11.92 -3.35 6.76
N ALA A 510 -10.67 -3.60 6.42
CA ALA A 510 -9.91 -4.72 6.88
C ALA A 510 -9.22 -4.31 8.17
N PHE A 511 -9.90 -4.56 9.27
CA PHE A 511 -9.29 -4.48 10.57
C PHE A 511 -8.33 -5.66 10.72
N GLY A 512 -7.04 -5.36 10.82
CA GLY A 512 -6.11 -6.30 11.42
C GLY A 512 -6.60 -6.61 12.83
N GLY A 513 -6.80 -7.90 13.12
CA GLY A 513 -7.07 -8.38 14.46
C GLY A 513 -5.80 -8.37 15.31
N SER A 514 -5.80 -9.23 16.31
CA SER A 514 -4.81 -9.38 17.38
C SER A 514 -5.11 -8.56 18.63
N GLY A 515 -5.49 -9.28 19.68
CA GLY A 515 -5.60 -8.76 21.03
C GLY A 515 -4.41 -9.14 21.90
N VAL A 516 -4.48 -8.63 23.12
CA VAL A 516 -3.61 -8.98 24.23
C VAL A 516 -4.49 -9.51 25.37
N ALA A 517 -4.03 -10.54 26.05
CA ALA A 517 -4.58 -10.95 27.34
C ALA A 517 -3.43 -11.08 28.33
N CYS A 518 -3.69 -10.71 29.58
CA CYS A 518 -2.72 -10.76 30.65
C CYS A 518 -3.37 -11.43 31.85
N GLU A 519 -2.77 -12.52 32.35
CA GLU A 519 -3.25 -13.27 33.50
C GLU A 519 -2.09 -14.10 34.08
N ASP A 520 -2.20 -14.53 35.34
CA ASP A 520 -1.28 -15.48 35.98
C ASP A 520 -1.55 -16.91 35.48
N ILE A 521 -0.89 -17.32 34.40
CA ILE A 521 -1.20 -18.57 33.68
C ILE A 521 -0.73 -19.82 34.46
N ASN A 522 0.28 -19.67 35.30
CA ASN A 522 0.88 -20.76 36.07
C ASN A 522 0.65 -20.67 37.59
N ASN A 523 -0.20 -19.76 38.05
CA ASN A 523 -0.55 -19.52 39.44
C ASN A 523 0.66 -19.20 40.34
N ASP A 524 1.66 -18.48 39.82
CA ASP A 524 2.85 -18.08 40.58
C ASP A 524 2.75 -16.67 41.20
N GLY A 525 1.61 -16.00 41.01
CA GLY A 525 1.32 -14.64 41.46
C GLY A 525 1.82 -13.55 40.52
N LEU A 526 2.40 -13.90 39.36
CA LEU A 526 2.92 -12.96 38.37
C LEU A 526 2.05 -12.97 37.11
N ILE A 527 1.65 -11.77 36.68
CA ILE A 527 0.86 -11.62 35.45
C ILE A 527 1.73 -11.86 34.22
N ASP A 528 1.33 -12.83 33.40
CA ASP A 528 1.91 -13.18 32.11
C ASP A 528 1.24 -12.42 30.96
N ILE A 529 1.78 -12.56 29.75
CA ILE A 529 1.27 -11.85 28.57
C ILE A 529 1.12 -12.81 27.38
N LEU A 530 -0.10 -12.91 26.87
CA LEU A 530 -0.43 -13.51 25.58
C LEU A 530 -0.62 -12.40 24.54
N LEU A 531 0.17 -12.43 23.48
CA LEU A 531 0.06 -11.54 22.32
C LEU A 531 -0.37 -12.35 21.10
N LEU A 532 -1.47 -11.97 20.46
CA LEU A 532 -1.93 -12.63 19.24
C LEU A 532 -1.30 -12.00 18.00
N GLY A 533 -1.13 -12.77 16.92
CA GLY A 533 -0.59 -12.25 15.66
C GLY A 533 -0.73 -13.21 14.49
N GLY A 534 -0.76 -12.67 13.27
CA GLY A 534 -0.88 -13.42 12.01
C GLY A 534 0.37 -14.21 11.60
N TYR A 535 1.45 -14.11 12.37
CA TYR A 535 2.63 -14.99 12.31
C TYR A 535 2.68 -15.99 13.48
N GLY A 536 1.56 -16.16 14.17
CA GLY A 536 1.44 -16.99 15.35
C GLY A 536 1.38 -16.14 16.61
N ASN A 537 0.66 -16.66 17.58
CA ASN A 537 0.52 -16.09 18.91
C ASN A 537 1.83 -16.26 19.69
N LYS A 538 2.07 -15.42 20.68
CA LYS A 538 3.20 -15.53 21.59
C LYS A 538 2.77 -15.45 23.04
N LEU A 539 3.26 -16.38 23.85
CA LEU A 539 3.06 -16.38 25.29
C LEU A 539 4.37 -16.10 26.00
N PHE A 540 4.34 -15.09 26.85
CA PHE A 540 5.47 -14.57 27.59
C PHE A 540 5.22 -14.74 29.08
N LEU A 541 6.01 -15.62 29.71
CA LEU A 541 6.00 -15.84 31.15
C LEU A 541 6.78 -14.71 31.84
N ASN A 542 6.18 -14.07 32.84
CA ASN A 542 6.81 -13.05 33.63
C ASN A 542 7.88 -13.65 34.55
N SER A 543 8.84 -12.83 34.94
CA SER A 543 9.76 -13.13 36.02
C SER A 543 9.75 -11.94 36.96
N GLU A 544 9.83 -12.16 38.28
CA GLU A 544 9.76 -11.12 39.34
C GLU A 544 10.64 -9.88 39.06
N SER A 545 11.65 -10.00 38.19
CA SER A 545 12.54 -8.94 37.72
C SER A 545 11.95 -7.96 36.69
N GLY A 546 10.70 -8.15 36.23
CA GLY A 546 10.09 -7.38 35.13
C GLY A 546 10.63 -7.75 33.74
N LEU A 547 11.28 -8.92 33.65
CA LEU A 547 11.72 -9.55 32.41
C LEU A 547 10.73 -10.65 32.03
N PHE A 548 10.50 -10.83 30.74
CA PHE A 548 9.61 -11.86 30.22
C PHE A 548 10.40 -12.93 29.45
N ARG A 549 9.95 -14.19 29.56
CA ARG A 549 10.50 -15.34 28.84
C ARG A 549 9.48 -15.83 27.83
N ASP A 550 9.85 -15.86 26.55
CA ASP A 550 9.05 -16.48 25.50
C ASP A 550 8.94 -18.00 25.74
N ILE A 551 7.73 -18.48 26.03
CA ILE A 551 7.43 -19.90 26.25
C ILE A 551 6.60 -20.49 25.11
N THR A 552 6.35 -19.74 24.03
CA THR A 552 5.44 -20.09 22.93
C THR A 552 5.63 -21.51 22.38
N LYS A 553 6.87 -21.92 22.13
CA LYS A 553 7.18 -23.26 21.59
C LYS A 553 6.88 -24.37 22.59
N ARG A 554 7.14 -24.12 23.88
CA ARG A 554 6.92 -25.08 24.96
C ARG A 554 5.44 -25.16 25.34
N SER A 555 4.70 -24.06 25.23
CA SER A 555 3.31 -24.01 25.62
C SER A 555 2.35 -24.62 24.61
N HIS A 556 2.79 -24.88 23.37
CA HIS A 556 2.00 -25.51 22.31
C HIS A 556 0.72 -24.72 21.92
N ILE A 557 0.72 -23.39 22.11
CA ILE A 557 -0.45 -22.52 21.87
C ILE A 557 -0.72 -22.18 20.40
N ASN A 558 0.12 -22.65 19.48
CA ASN A 558 0.10 -22.25 18.08
C ASN A 558 -0.21 -23.44 17.18
N THR A 559 -1.25 -23.28 16.36
CA THR A 559 -1.67 -24.24 15.33
C THR A 559 -1.93 -23.51 14.02
N TRP A 560 -1.49 -24.11 12.91
CA TRP A 560 -1.66 -23.53 11.58
C TRP A 560 -3.05 -23.81 11.04
N ASN A 561 -3.53 -22.95 10.13
CA ASN A 561 -4.66 -23.25 9.27
C ASN A 561 -4.14 -24.08 8.09
N ASP A 562 -4.50 -25.36 8.05
CA ASP A 562 -4.03 -26.29 7.02
C ASP A 562 -4.42 -25.86 5.60
N ALA A 563 -5.62 -25.31 5.41
CA ALA A 563 -6.10 -24.89 4.10
C ALA A 563 -5.31 -23.71 3.52
N LEU A 564 -4.75 -22.85 4.40
CA LEU A 564 -4.09 -21.62 4.01
C LEU A 564 -2.57 -21.66 4.25
N SER A 565 -2.05 -22.75 4.81
CA SER A 565 -0.64 -22.90 5.22
C SER A 565 -0.11 -21.67 5.97
N SER A 566 -0.98 -21.04 6.78
CA SER A 566 -0.71 -19.80 7.52
C SER A 566 -1.42 -19.83 8.86
N PHE A 567 -1.02 -18.99 9.81
CA PHE A 567 -1.81 -18.81 11.02
C PHE A 567 -3.17 -18.19 10.67
N GLY A 568 -4.24 -18.62 11.34
CA GLY A 568 -5.54 -17.97 11.22
C GLY A 568 -5.47 -16.53 11.72
N GLU A 569 -6.39 -15.65 11.30
CA GLU A 569 -6.43 -14.28 11.83
C GLU A 569 -7.05 -14.27 13.23
N PRO A 570 -6.23 -14.11 14.28
CA PRO A 570 -6.75 -14.12 15.62
C PRO A 570 -7.35 -12.74 15.96
N ARG A 571 -8.38 -12.72 16.80
CA ARG A 571 -9.12 -11.51 17.13
C ARG A 571 -8.98 -11.18 18.61
N GLN A 572 -9.73 -11.86 19.47
CA GLN A 572 -9.74 -11.62 20.91
C GLN A 572 -9.20 -12.85 21.66
N PRO A 573 -8.19 -12.70 22.52
CA PRO A 573 -7.86 -13.69 23.54
C PRO A 573 -8.70 -13.48 24.80
N ILE A 574 -9.10 -14.57 25.43
CA ILE A 574 -9.63 -14.62 26.80
C ILE A 574 -8.83 -15.68 27.54
N ILE A 575 -8.34 -15.34 28.74
CA ILE A 575 -7.68 -16.26 29.65
C ILE A 575 -8.59 -16.40 30.87
N ALA A 576 -9.06 -17.61 31.14
CA ALA A 576 -9.99 -17.90 32.24
C ALA A 576 -9.99 -19.41 32.56
N ASP A 577 -10.36 -19.79 33.77
CA ASP A 577 -10.55 -21.19 34.19
C ASP A 577 -11.94 -21.69 33.74
N PHE A 578 -12.03 -22.21 32.51
CA PHE A 578 -13.33 -22.57 31.91
C PHE A 578 -13.89 -23.90 32.43
N ASN A 579 -13.07 -24.71 33.10
CA ASN A 579 -13.48 -25.99 33.66
C ASN A 579 -13.36 -26.06 35.19
N ASN A 580 -13.11 -24.92 35.85
CA ASN A 580 -12.97 -24.77 37.30
C ASN A 580 -11.92 -25.73 37.91
N ASP A 581 -10.83 -26.01 37.19
CA ASP A 581 -9.75 -26.89 37.67
C ASP A 581 -8.60 -26.15 38.37
N GLY A 582 -8.71 -24.83 38.46
CA GLY A 582 -7.75 -23.94 39.08
C GLY A 582 -6.63 -23.50 38.15
N PHE A 583 -6.57 -23.96 36.89
CA PHE A 583 -5.62 -23.48 35.90
C PHE A 583 -6.31 -22.61 34.84
N GLN A 584 -5.61 -21.57 34.41
CA GLN A 584 -6.15 -20.65 33.41
C GLN A 584 -6.04 -21.23 32.00
N ASP A 585 -7.17 -21.45 31.35
CA ASP A 585 -7.29 -21.89 29.96
C ASP A 585 -7.28 -20.70 29.00
N ILE A 586 -7.17 -20.97 27.69
CA ILE A 586 -7.13 -19.92 26.67
C ILE A 586 -8.23 -20.16 25.63
N PHE A 587 -9.06 -19.14 25.42
CA PHE A 587 -10.00 -19.04 24.32
C PHE A 587 -9.56 -17.95 23.33
N ILE A 588 -9.63 -18.22 22.03
CA ILE A 588 -9.26 -17.26 20.98
C ILE A 588 -10.30 -17.25 19.86
N THR A 589 -10.88 -16.08 19.59
CA THR A 589 -11.71 -15.88 18.39
C THR A 589 -10.85 -15.71 17.14
N TYR A 590 -11.37 -16.17 16.00
CA TYR A 590 -10.69 -16.16 14.71
C TYR A 590 -11.59 -15.68 13.58
N VAL A 591 -10.98 -15.17 12.51
CA VAL A 591 -11.66 -14.99 11.21
C VAL A 591 -11.49 -16.25 10.38
N ASN A 592 -12.60 -16.75 9.84
CA ASN A 592 -12.66 -17.85 8.86
C ASN A 592 -11.90 -19.11 9.29
N ARG A 593 -12.00 -19.45 10.58
CA ARG A 593 -11.40 -20.63 11.19
C ARG A 593 -12.19 -20.95 12.47
N PRO A 594 -12.33 -22.24 12.85
CA PRO A 594 -12.82 -22.59 14.18
C PRO A 594 -12.13 -21.79 15.28
N HIS A 595 -12.91 -21.27 16.23
CA HIS A 595 -12.37 -20.57 17.40
C HIS A 595 -11.62 -21.56 18.29
N SER A 596 -10.41 -21.20 18.72
CA SER A 596 -9.58 -22.13 19.48
C SER A 596 -9.94 -22.13 20.96
N MET A 597 -10.04 -23.32 21.53
CA MET A 597 -10.09 -23.54 22.98
C MET A 597 -8.89 -24.40 23.38
N LEU A 598 -8.09 -23.92 24.32
CA LEU A 598 -6.85 -24.55 24.75
C LEU A 598 -6.92 -24.82 26.26
N LYS A 599 -6.97 -26.11 26.62
CA LYS A 599 -6.92 -26.53 28.03
C LYS A 599 -5.50 -26.39 28.55
N ASN A 600 -5.34 -25.73 29.69
CA ASN A 600 -4.10 -25.74 30.45
C ASN A 600 -3.97 -27.04 31.25
N LYS A 601 -2.90 -27.80 31.00
CA LYS A 601 -2.73 -29.13 31.60
C LYS A 601 -1.99 -29.09 32.94
N ASP A 602 -1.06 -28.17 33.09
CA ASP A 602 -0.08 -28.17 34.18
C ASP A 602 0.55 -26.79 34.44
N GLY A 603 -0.19 -25.73 34.12
CA GLY A 603 0.20 -24.33 34.29
C GLY A 603 0.98 -23.74 33.11
N LEU A 604 1.62 -24.56 32.24
CA LEU A 604 2.45 -24.02 31.15
C LEU A 604 2.32 -24.76 29.82
N ASN A 605 1.68 -25.94 29.79
CA ASN A 605 1.46 -26.71 28.57
C ASN A 605 -0.03 -26.76 28.22
N PHE A 606 -0.35 -26.40 26.98
CA PHE A 606 -1.73 -26.33 26.51
C PHE A 606 -2.04 -27.46 25.53
N ILE A 607 -3.27 -27.98 25.62
CA ILE A 607 -3.82 -28.98 24.70
C ILE A 607 -5.04 -28.37 24.03
N GLU A 608 -5.09 -28.45 22.70
CA GLU A 608 -6.25 -27.99 21.96
C GLU A 608 -7.46 -28.90 22.20
N VAL A 609 -8.57 -28.31 22.64
CA VAL A 609 -9.88 -28.94 22.86
C VAL A 609 -10.96 -28.27 22.00
N THR A 610 -10.56 -27.56 20.95
CA THR A 610 -11.42 -26.83 20.00
C THR A 610 -12.59 -27.67 19.48
N ASP A 611 -12.35 -28.91 19.06
CA ASP A 611 -13.41 -29.79 18.54
C ASP A 611 -14.42 -30.21 19.62
N THR A 612 -13.97 -30.31 20.88
CA THR A 612 -14.86 -30.60 22.01
C THR A 612 -15.71 -29.39 22.37
N ALA A 613 -15.10 -28.20 22.32
CA ALA A 613 -15.78 -26.94 22.59
C ALA A 613 -16.77 -26.54 21.49
N ASN A 614 -16.45 -26.83 20.23
CA ASN A 614 -17.31 -26.64 19.06
C ASN A 614 -17.98 -25.24 19.00
N LEU A 615 -17.18 -24.19 19.21
CA LEU A 615 -17.64 -22.80 19.33
C LEU A 615 -17.87 -22.10 17.98
N GLY A 616 -17.85 -22.84 16.86
CA GLY A 616 -18.02 -22.28 15.52
C GLY A 616 -16.80 -21.49 15.04
N GLY A 617 -17.02 -20.52 14.13
CA GLY A 617 -15.98 -19.63 13.58
C GLY A 617 -15.56 -19.90 12.14
N ALA A 618 -15.84 -21.09 11.61
CA ALA A 618 -15.66 -21.37 10.18
C ALA A 618 -16.61 -20.50 9.33
N HIS A 619 -16.10 -19.91 8.25
CA HIS A 619 -16.85 -18.97 7.38
C HIS A 619 -17.44 -17.75 8.10
N ALA A 620 -16.89 -17.39 9.25
CA ALA A 620 -17.38 -16.28 10.05
C ALA A 620 -16.27 -15.25 10.31
N VAL A 621 -16.68 -14.00 10.50
CA VAL A 621 -15.77 -12.91 10.88
C VAL A 621 -16.07 -12.56 12.33
N ALA A 622 -15.44 -13.29 13.26
CA ALA A 622 -15.56 -12.93 14.67
C ALA A 622 -14.86 -11.61 14.96
N GLY A 623 -15.42 -10.86 15.91
CA GLY A 623 -14.83 -9.67 16.49
C GLY A 623 -14.45 -9.92 17.95
N PRO A 624 -14.96 -9.11 18.89
CA PRO A 624 -14.73 -9.30 20.31
C PRO A 624 -15.45 -10.54 20.85
N ALA A 625 -15.03 -11.02 22.01
CA ALA A 625 -15.78 -11.96 22.82
C ALA A 625 -15.68 -11.55 24.29
N THR A 626 -16.60 -12.03 25.11
CA THR A 626 -16.55 -11.90 26.56
C THR A 626 -17.02 -13.19 27.23
N THR A 627 -16.69 -13.36 28.50
CA THR A 627 -17.06 -14.53 29.29
C THR A 627 -17.61 -14.13 30.64
N PHE A 628 -18.70 -14.75 31.05
CA PHE A 628 -19.41 -14.51 32.30
C PHE A 628 -20.36 -15.68 32.57
N ASP A 629 -20.77 -15.86 33.82
CA ASP A 629 -21.79 -16.84 34.22
C ASP A 629 -23.16 -16.19 34.02
N TYR A 630 -23.84 -16.49 32.89
CA TYR A 630 -25.06 -15.76 32.53
C TYR A 630 -26.30 -16.31 33.25
N ASP A 631 -26.26 -17.55 33.74
CA ASP A 631 -27.38 -18.19 34.44
C ASP A 631 -27.09 -18.58 35.88
N ASN A 632 -25.97 -18.07 36.42
CA ASN A 632 -25.52 -18.26 37.80
C ASN A 632 -25.34 -19.73 38.19
N ASP A 633 -24.87 -20.57 37.25
CA ASP A 633 -24.62 -22.00 37.48
C ASP A 633 -23.19 -22.32 37.95
N GLY A 634 -22.33 -21.29 38.03
CA GLY A 634 -20.94 -21.37 38.47
C GLY A 634 -19.97 -21.75 37.36
N LEU A 635 -20.41 -21.88 36.11
CA LEU A 635 -19.56 -22.09 34.95
C LEU A 635 -19.49 -20.81 34.10
N LEU A 636 -18.30 -20.51 33.59
CA LEU A 636 -18.11 -19.38 32.69
C LEU A 636 -18.62 -19.72 31.29
N ASP A 637 -19.61 -18.96 30.83
CA ASP A 637 -20.17 -19.03 29.47
C ASP A 637 -19.45 -18.08 28.53
N ILE A 638 -19.65 -18.24 27.22
CA ILE A 638 -18.94 -17.44 26.20
C ILE A 638 -19.92 -16.72 25.29
N PHE A 639 -19.82 -15.40 25.21
CA PHE A 639 -20.52 -14.59 24.22
C PHE A 639 -19.55 -14.11 23.15
N ILE A 640 -19.85 -14.42 21.87
CA ILE A 640 -19.01 -14.11 20.72
C ILE A 640 -19.72 -13.09 19.84
N GLY A 641 -19.07 -11.94 19.68
CA GLY A 641 -19.48 -10.89 18.75
C GLY A 641 -19.02 -11.20 17.34
N TYR A 642 -19.88 -10.97 16.35
CA TYR A 642 -19.53 -11.09 14.94
C TYR A 642 -19.71 -9.77 14.19
N PHE A 643 -18.91 -9.60 13.15
CA PHE A 643 -18.92 -8.44 12.28
C PHE A 643 -19.71 -8.71 10.99
N GLY A 644 -19.50 -7.90 9.95
CA GLY A 644 -19.91 -8.27 8.59
C GLY A 644 -19.01 -9.36 7.98
N ASN A 645 -19.59 -10.20 7.13
CA ASN A 645 -18.88 -11.29 6.49
C ASN A 645 -18.16 -10.84 5.20
N TYR A 646 -17.07 -10.08 5.37
CA TYR A 646 -16.26 -9.61 4.24
C TYR A 646 -15.54 -10.75 3.50
N VAL A 647 -15.41 -11.94 4.11
CA VAL A 647 -14.84 -13.13 3.46
C VAL A 647 -15.73 -13.60 2.31
N ASP A 648 -17.05 -13.45 2.47
CA ASP A 648 -18.05 -13.70 1.44
C ASP A 648 -18.50 -12.42 0.70
N GLY A 649 -17.71 -11.33 0.80
CA GLY A 649 -17.98 -10.07 0.11
C GLY A 649 -19.11 -9.21 0.69
N GLN A 650 -19.59 -9.50 1.90
CA GLN A 650 -20.61 -8.67 2.56
C GLN A 650 -19.99 -7.40 3.16
N LEU A 651 -20.48 -6.25 2.72
CA LEU A 651 -20.03 -4.91 3.13
C LEU A 651 -21.12 -4.17 3.90
N PRO A 652 -20.77 -3.15 4.71
CA PRO A 652 -21.78 -2.39 5.42
C PRO A 652 -22.63 -1.59 4.43
N THR A 653 -23.92 -1.46 4.73
CA THR A 653 -24.82 -0.62 3.91
C THR A 653 -24.69 0.85 4.32
N LEU A 654 -25.18 1.77 3.48
CA LEU A 654 -25.28 3.20 3.84
C LEU A 654 -26.39 3.48 4.88
N SER A 655 -27.07 2.44 5.39
CA SER A 655 -28.09 2.59 6.43
C SER A 655 -27.46 3.03 7.75
N ARG A 656 -28.07 4.01 8.41
CA ARG A 656 -27.66 4.44 9.76
C ARG A 656 -27.90 3.37 10.82
N ASN A 657 -28.92 2.53 10.63
CA ASN A 657 -29.13 1.34 11.45
C ASN A 657 -28.78 0.12 10.59
N ASN A 658 -27.49 -0.19 10.51
CA ASN A 658 -27.03 -1.30 9.69
C ASN A 658 -27.16 -2.62 10.45
N GLN A 659 -27.95 -3.54 9.91
CA GLN A 659 -28.31 -4.82 10.54
C GLN A 659 -27.99 -6.02 9.62
N ASN A 660 -27.06 -5.84 8.68
CA ASN A 660 -26.59 -6.91 7.79
C ASN A 660 -25.31 -7.61 8.31
N GLY A 661 -24.98 -7.44 9.59
CA GLY A 661 -23.90 -8.18 10.24
C GLY A 661 -24.30 -9.63 10.50
N MET A 662 -23.31 -10.47 10.80
CA MET A 662 -23.57 -11.82 11.26
C MET A 662 -24.17 -11.79 12.68
N PRO A 663 -25.10 -12.71 13.02
CA PRO A 663 -25.64 -12.79 14.36
C PRO A 663 -24.57 -13.09 15.43
N ASN A 664 -24.61 -12.40 16.57
CA ASN A 664 -23.80 -12.78 17.74
C ASN A 664 -24.29 -14.09 18.36
N LYS A 665 -23.42 -14.77 19.11
CA LYS A 665 -23.73 -16.10 19.67
C LYS A 665 -23.37 -16.18 21.15
N LEU A 666 -24.26 -16.76 21.95
CA LEU A 666 -24.01 -17.15 23.34
C LEU A 666 -23.88 -18.67 23.42
N PHE A 667 -22.86 -19.13 24.13
CA PHE A 667 -22.57 -20.54 24.34
C PHE A 667 -22.61 -20.84 25.83
N LYS A 668 -23.59 -21.66 26.25
CA LYS A 668 -23.69 -22.16 27.62
C LYS A 668 -22.64 -23.24 27.86
N ASN A 669 -21.86 -23.11 28.92
CA ASN A 669 -20.90 -24.10 29.37
C ASN A 669 -21.62 -25.25 30.09
N LEU A 670 -21.28 -26.48 29.71
CA LEU A 670 -21.83 -27.71 30.29
C LEU A 670 -20.79 -28.48 31.14
N GLY A 671 -19.61 -27.87 31.35
CA GLY A 671 -18.45 -28.48 31.98
C GLY A 671 -17.58 -29.26 30.98
N ASP A 672 -16.34 -29.56 31.40
CA ASP A 672 -15.37 -30.33 30.61
C ASP A 672 -15.16 -29.79 29.18
N PHE A 673 -15.15 -28.46 29.03
CA PHE A 673 -15.04 -27.75 27.74
C PHE A 673 -16.15 -28.08 26.74
N LYS A 674 -17.30 -28.58 27.18
CA LYS A 674 -18.47 -28.78 26.30
C LYS A 674 -19.36 -27.55 26.38
N PHE A 675 -19.73 -27.03 25.21
CA PHE A 675 -20.60 -25.88 25.12
C PHE A 675 -21.78 -26.15 24.20
N ILE A 676 -22.89 -25.45 24.44
CA ILE A 676 -24.06 -25.46 23.57
C ILE A 676 -24.47 -24.04 23.21
N GLU A 677 -24.67 -23.77 21.92
CA GLU A 677 -25.22 -22.49 21.47
C GLU A 677 -26.66 -22.33 21.96
N VAL A 678 -26.97 -21.19 22.58
CA VAL A 678 -28.31 -20.88 23.09
C VAL A 678 -28.89 -19.66 22.38
N GLU A 679 -30.20 -19.68 22.15
CA GLU A 679 -30.93 -18.51 21.66
C GLU A 679 -31.10 -17.49 22.79
N PHE A 680 -30.12 -16.60 22.94
CA PHE A 680 -30.08 -15.69 24.08
C PHE A 680 -31.09 -14.55 24.02
N THR A 681 -31.64 -14.18 22.85
CA THR A 681 -32.63 -13.10 22.74
C THR A 681 -33.76 -13.46 21.79
N LYS A 682 -34.99 -13.00 22.10
CA LYS A 682 -36.16 -13.18 21.21
C LYS A 682 -36.19 -12.17 20.05
N ASN A 683 -35.48 -11.05 20.19
CA ASN A 683 -35.42 -10.01 19.16
C ASN A 683 -34.22 -10.26 18.23
N GLN A 684 -34.38 -11.18 17.27
CA GLN A 684 -33.28 -11.57 16.37
C GLN A 684 -32.73 -10.42 15.50
N GLU A 685 -33.51 -9.35 15.31
CA GLU A 685 -33.06 -8.18 14.54
C GLU A 685 -32.09 -7.28 15.33
N SER A 686 -32.13 -7.30 16.66
CA SER A 686 -31.11 -6.58 17.45
C SER A 686 -29.75 -7.28 17.41
N ASN A 687 -29.71 -8.57 17.11
CA ASN A 687 -28.50 -9.38 17.15
C ASN A 687 -27.62 -9.30 15.88
N LYS A 688 -27.96 -8.47 14.88
CA LYS A 688 -27.30 -8.46 13.55
C LYS A 688 -26.46 -7.20 13.28
N GLY A 689 -26.00 -6.55 14.34
CA GLY A 689 -25.11 -5.40 14.24
C GLY A 689 -23.71 -5.79 13.76
N TRP A 690 -22.89 -4.80 13.43
CA TRP A 690 -21.47 -4.99 13.11
C TRP A 690 -20.66 -4.90 14.41
N THR A 691 -20.69 -5.97 15.20
CA THR A 691 -20.19 -5.95 16.59
C THR A 691 -18.68 -5.84 16.66
N GLN A 692 -18.21 -4.81 17.36
CA GLN A 692 -16.80 -4.45 17.47
C GLN A 692 -16.35 -4.29 18.93
N ALA A 693 -17.30 -4.11 19.86
CA ALA A 693 -17.02 -4.09 21.29
C ALA A 693 -18.10 -4.84 22.07
N LEU A 694 -17.70 -5.47 23.18
CA LEU A 694 -18.58 -6.16 24.11
C LEU A 694 -18.19 -5.81 25.54
N GLY A 695 -19.19 -5.80 26.42
CA GLY A 695 -18.97 -5.77 27.86
C GLY A 695 -20.19 -6.33 28.57
N HIS A 696 -20.00 -6.83 29.79
CA HIS A 696 -21.09 -7.27 30.65
C HIS A 696 -20.94 -6.64 32.04
N ALA A 697 -22.07 -6.41 32.69
CA ALA A 697 -22.16 -5.96 34.08
C ALA A 697 -23.59 -6.18 34.57
N ASP A 698 -23.81 -6.18 35.88
CA ASP A 698 -25.17 -6.06 36.43
C ASP A 698 -25.61 -4.59 36.34
N ILE A 699 -26.20 -4.21 35.19
CA ILE A 699 -26.50 -2.81 34.85
C ILE A 699 -27.70 -2.32 35.66
N ASN A 700 -28.67 -3.19 35.90
CA ASN A 700 -29.90 -2.87 36.61
C ASN A 700 -29.89 -3.26 38.11
N GLN A 701 -28.80 -3.86 38.60
CA GLN A 701 -28.61 -4.34 39.97
C GLN A 701 -29.61 -5.43 40.40
N ASP A 702 -30.02 -6.30 39.47
CA ASP A 702 -30.92 -7.42 39.77
C ASP A 702 -30.18 -8.72 40.14
N GLY A 703 -28.84 -8.69 40.14
CA GLY A 703 -27.97 -9.82 40.42
C GLY A 703 -27.69 -10.72 39.23
N LEU A 704 -28.13 -10.33 38.03
CA LEU A 704 -27.83 -11.02 36.77
C LEU A 704 -26.87 -10.18 35.94
N GLN A 705 -25.96 -10.83 35.22
CA GLN A 705 -25.08 -10.14 34.29
C GLN A 705 -25.85 -9.76 33.02
N ASP A 706 -25.90 -8.47 32.73
CA ASP A 706 -26.44 -7.88 31.51
C ASP A 706 -25.35 -7.68 30.46
N LEU A 707 -25.74 -7.46 29.21
CA LEU A 707 -24.81 -7.37 28.09
C LEU A 707 -24.93 -6.03 27.34
N ILE A 708 -23.78 -5.48 26.94
CA ILE A 708 -23.66 -4.34 26.03
C ILE A 708 -22.92 -4.77 24.78
N VAL A 709 -23.54 -4.51 23.63
CA VAL A 709 -23.00 -4.82 22.31
C VAL A 709 -22.77 -3.52 21.54
N GLY A 710 -21.50 -3.14 21.42
CA GLY A 710 -21.04 -1.99 20.67
C GLY A 710 -20.86 -2.32 19.20
N ASN A 711 -21.55 -1.59 18.32
CA ASN A 711 -21.52 -1.81 16.88
C ASN A 711 -20.77 -0.68 16.16
N ASP A 712 -19.90 -1.03 15.21
CA ASP A 712 -19.20 -0.07 14.33
C ASP A 712 -20.14 0.54 13.30
N PHE A 713 -21.07 -0.27 12.77
CA PHE A 713 -22.13 0.22 11.89
C PHE A 713 -23.48 -0.17 12.49
N GLY A 714 -24.25 0.83 12.92
CA GLY A 714 -25.60 0.63 13.44
C GLY A 714 -25.79 1.22 14.83
N VAL A 715 -26.64 0.58 15.63
CA VAL A 715 -27.02 1.05 16.97
C VAL A 715 -26.44 0.09 18.01
N ASN A 716 -25.88 0.63 19.10
CA ASN A 716 -25.44 -0.19 20.22
C ASN A 716 -26.64 -0.87 20.88
N GLN A 717 -26.50 -2.14 21.23
CA GLN A 717 -27.56 -2.90 21.87
C GLN A 717 -27.24 -3.07 23.35
N TYR A 718 -28.24 -2.85 24.19
CA TYR A 718 -28.18 -3.08 25.62
C TYR A 718 -29.21 -4.15 25.95
N TYR A 719 -28.79 -5.17 26.67
CA TYR A 719 -29.57 -6.36 26.91
C TYR A 719 -29.67 -6.63 28.40
N TYR A 720 -30.88 -6.52 28.96
CA TYR A 720 -31.12 -6.99 30.31
C TYR A 720 -31.37 -8.49 30.34
N ASN A 721 -30.63 -9.19 31.17
CA ASN A 721 -30.83 -10.61 31.40
C ASN A 721 -32.14 -10.83 32.16
N THR A 722 -32.60 -12.09 32.20
CA THR A 722 -33.74 -12.50 33.01
C THR A 722 -33.41 -13.80 33.72
N PRO A 723 -34.15 -14.17 34.79
CA PRO A 723 -33.95 -15.46 35.45
C PRO A 723 -34.13 -16.69 34.54
N SER A 724 -34.69 -16.51 33.34
CA SER A 724 -34.80 -17.58 32.34
C SER A 724 -33.58 -17.70 31.42
N GLY A 725 -32.58 -16.83 31.55
CA GLY A 725 -31.41 -16.76 30.65
C GLY A 725 -31.71 -16.13 29.29
N VAL A 726 -32.90 -15.54 29.12
CA VAL A 726 -33.30 -14.83 27.89
C VAL A 726 -33.16 -13.34 28.12
N PHE A 727 -32.36 -12.71 27.26
CA PHE A 727 -32.04 -11.29 27.29
C PHE A 727 -33.05 -10.44 26.51
N ASN A 728 -33.50 -9.36 27.14
CA ASN A 728 -34.37 -8.35 26.56
C ASN A 728 -33.56 -7.14 26.09
N GLU A 729 -33.72 -6.76 24.83
CA GLU A 729 -33.10 -5.54 24.29
C GLU A 729 -33.83 -4.29 24.82
N VAL A 730 -33.08 -3.32 25.35
CA VAL A 730 -33.60 -2.17 26.09
C VAL A 730 -33.02 -0.82 25.67
N SER A 731 -32.20 -0.73 24.61
CA SER A 731 -31.55 0.53 24.17
C SER A 731 -32.54 1.67 23.97
N LYS A 732 -33.75 1.40 23.45
CA LYS A 732 -34.81 2.41 23.31
C LYS A 732 -35.31 2.95 24.64
N GLN A 733 -35.45 2.07 25.63
CA GLN A 733 -35.88 2.44 26.98
C GLN A 733 -34.81 3.32 27.64
N LEU A 734 -33.55 2.98 27.40
CA LEU A 734 -32.37 3.68 27.89
C LEU A 734 -32.03 4.95 27.09
N LYS A 735 -32.73 5.22 25.98
CA LYS A 735 -32.47 6.32 25.04
C LYS A 735 -31.05 6.32 24.46
N THR A 736 -30.47 5.12 24.33
CA THR A 736 -29.16 4.86 23.73
C THR A 736 -29.26 4.30 22.31
N ASP A 737 -30.47 4.28 21.73
CA ASP A 737 -30.79 3.70 20.41
C ASP A 737 -30.35 4.56 19.21
N LYS A 738 -29.43 5.51 19.42
CA LYS A 738 -28.87 6.33 18.35
C LYS A 738 -27.75 5.57 17.64
N PRO A 739 -27.61 5.74 16.31
CA PRO A 739 -26.48 5.21 15.58
C PRO A 739 -25.16 5.62 16.21
N SER A 740 -24.29 4.63 16.42
CA SER A 740 -22.97 4.76 17.02
C SER A 740 -21.97 4.00 16.16
N TYR A 741 -20.70 4.43 16.21
CA TYR A 741 -19.60 3.79 15.50
C TYR A 741 -18.58 3.29 16.52
N THR A 742 -19.04 2.37 17.37
CA THR A 742 -18.38 2.01 18.63
C THR A 742 -17.19 1.09 18.40
N MET A 743 -16.04 1.51 18.94
CA MET A 743 -14.77 0.80 18.87
C MET A 743 -14.42 0.07 20.16
N ASN A 744 -14.88 0.57 21.31
CA ASN A 744 -14.67 -0.06 22.61
C ASN A 744 -15.78 0.30 23.61
N VAL A 745 -15.99 -0.60 24.57
CA VAL A 745 -16.85 -0.40 25.75
C VAL A 745 -15.99 -0.69 26.98
N GLY A 746 -15.70 0.34 27.79
CA GLY A 746 -15.10 0.20 29.11
C GLY A 746 -16.17 0.31 30.18
N ILE A 747 -16.13 -0.57 31.17
CA ILE A 747 -17.09 -0.58 32.29
C ILE A 747 -16.29 -0.51 33.58
N THR A 748 -16.62 0.44 34.45
CA THR A 748 -16.02 0.58 35.78
C THR A 748 -16.88 1.53 36.61
N ASP A 749 -16.77 1.48 37.93
CA ASP A 749 -17.32 2.51 38.80
C ASP A 749 -16.36 3.72 38.83
N LEU A 750 -16.56 4.69 37.93
CA LEU A 750 -15.67 5.85 37.79
C LEU A 750 -15.86 6.86 38.91
N ASN A 751 -17.04 6.88 39.51
CA ASN A 751 -17.46 7.91 40.45
C ASN A 751 -17.53 7.42 41.91
N GLY A 752 -17.41 6.11 42.14
CA GLY A 752 -17.40 5.46 43.45
C GLY A 752 -18.80 5.23 44.04
N ASP A 753 -19.86 5.23 43.24
CA ASP A 753 -21.25 5.05 43.70
C ASP A 753 -21.76 3.60 43.66
N LEU A 754 -20.89 2.66 43.29
CA LEU A 754 -21.17 1.23 43.14
C LEU A 754 -22.14 0.90 42.00
N PHE A 755 -22.45 1.86 41.11
CA PHE A 755 -23.10 1.58 39.84
C PHE A 755 -22.06 1.51 38.72
N PRO A 756 -22.24 0.62 37.73
CA PRO A 756 -21.34 0.60 36.59
C PRO A 756 -21.48 1.88 35.76
N ASP A 757 -20.37 2.59 35.56
CA ASP A 757 -20.27 3.66 34.57
C ASP A 757 -19.72 3.10 33.25
N PHE A 758 -20.16 3.68 32.13
CA PHE A 758 -19.81 3.22 30.79
C PHE A 758 -18.98 4.27 30.04
N TYR A 759 -17.79 3.85 29.60
CA TYR A 759 -16.95 4.58 28.67
C TYR A 759 -17.07 3.98 27.28
N ILE A 760 -17.56 4.76 26.32
CA ILE A 760 -17.72 4.29 24.93
C ILE A 760 -16.85 5.14 24.02
N SER A 761 -15.92 4.48 23.32
CA SER A 761 -15.13 5.12 22.27
C SER A 761 -15.80 4.91 20.91
N ASN A 762 -15.90 5.99 20.14
CA ASN A 762 -16.51 5.98 18.81
C ASN A 762 -15.55 6.53 17.76
N ILE A 763 -15.65 6.04 16.53
CA ILE A 763 -14.97 6.59 15.35
C ILE A 763 -15.98 7.27 14.43
N VAL A 764 -15.99 8.59 14.36
CA VAL A 764 -16.91 9.30 13.45
C VAL A 764 -16.25 9.43 12.08
N VAL A 765 -16.46 8.44 11.21
CA VAL A 765 -15.84 8.38 9.86
C VAL A 765 -16.68 9.10 8.80
N MET A 766 -17.97 9.32 9.03
CA MET A 766 -18.87 9.94 8.05
C MET A 766 -19.41 11.30 8.51
N GLN A 767 -18.58 12.34 8.38
CA GLN A 767 -19.10 13.64 8.00
C GLN A 767 -18.91 13.80 6.50
N LYS A 768 -20.03 13.75 5.76
CA LYS A 768 -20.09 14.24 4.39
C LYS A 768 -19.58 15.70 4.48
N ASP A 769 -18.43 15.97 3.86
CA ASP A 769 -17.79 17.30 3.73
C ASP A 769 -16.60 17.64 4.68
N GLU A 770 -16.11 16.73 5.54
CA GLU A 770 -14.90 16.98 6.35
C GLU A 770 -13.75 15.99 6.05
N LYS A 771 -12.54 16.53 5.84
CA LYS A 771 -11.29 15.80 5.57
C LYS A 771 -10.91 14.90 6.74
N TYR A 772 -10.37 13.73 6.43
CA TYR A 772 -9.58 12.93 7.36
C TYR A 772 -8.39 13.76 7.84
N VAL A 773 -8.39 14.18 9.11
CA VAL A 773 -7.19 14.68 9.77
C VAL A 773 -6.77 13.61 10.75
N SER A 774 -5.70 12.88 10.43
CA SER A 774 -5.09 11.98 11.41
C SER A 774 -4.81 12.77 12.68
N PRO A 775 -5.31 12.32 13.85
CA PRO A 775 -5.00 12.96 15.11
C PRO A 775 -3.48 13.13 15.23
N ASN A 776 -3.03 14.36 15.47
CA ASN A 776 -1.62 14.65 15.67
C ASN A 776 -1.42 15.32 17.03
N SER A 777 -0.17 15.69 17.33
CA SER A 777 0.20 16.30 18.61
C SER A 777 -0.59 17.57 18.97
N ASN A 778 -1.30 18.19 18.01
CA ASN A 778 -2.08 19.40 18.21
C ASN A 778 -3.60 19.15 18.32
N THR A 779 -4.06 17.92 18.09
CA THR A 779 -5.48 17.55 18.27
C THR A 779 -5.80 17.59 19.76
N THR A 780 -6.54 18.62 20.18
CA THR A 780 -6.83 18.87 21.60
C THR A 780 -8.09 18.13 22.00
N MET A 781 -7.99 17.17 22.91
CA MET A 781 -9.15 16.48 23.48
C MET A 781 -9.99 17.46 24.31
N LYS A 782 -11.28 17.60 23.97
CA LYS A 782 -12.22 18.46 24.71
C LYS A 782 -13.08 17.61 25.63
N PHE A 783 -12.92 17.80 26.94
CA PHE A 783 -13.85 17.28 27.94
C PHE A 783 -14.91 18.33 28.22
N ASP A 784 -16.17 18.02 27.95
CA ASP A 784 -17.31 18.89 28.27
C ASP A 784 -17.98 18.34 29.54
N ARG A 785 -17.69 18.97 30.68
CA ARG A 785 -18.17 18.53 31.99
C ARG A 785 -19.67 18.74 32.18
N ASP A 786 -20.24 19.76 31.54
CA ASP A 786 -21.63 20.14 31.73
C ASP A 786 -22.57 19.18 30.99
N LYS A 787 -22.13 18.62 29.85
CA LYS A 787 -22.83 17.51 29.17
C LYS A 787 -22.82 16.19 29.94
N MET A 788 -21.87 15.99 30.85
CA MET A 788 -21.77 14.77 31.66
C MET A 788 -22.77 14.73 32.83
N THR A 789 -23.30 15.88 33.23
CA THR A 789 -24.20 16.00 34.39
C THR A 789 -25.70 15.82 34.09
N GLU A 790 -26.13 15.77 32.83
CA GLU A 790 -27.57 15.70 32.45
C GLU A 790 -28.07 14.28 32.06
N LEU A 791 -27.29 13.22 32.26
CA LEU A 791 -27.67 11.85 31.89
C LEU A 791 -28.30 11.09 33.08
N GLU A 792 -29.64 11.14 33.18
CA GLU A 792 -30.38 10.73 34.39
C GLU A 792 -30.58 9.22 34.61
N GLN A 793 -30.24 8.31 33.67
CA GLN A 793 -30.48 6.86 33.89
C GLN A 793 -29.40 5.91 33.32
N LEU A 794 -28.57 6.35 32.37
CA LEU A 794 -27.29 5.75 32.01
C LEU A 794 -26.27 6.86 31.85
N ARG A 795 -25.23 6.89 32.68
CA ARG A 795 -24.15 7.87 32.58
C ARG A 795 -23.15 7.45 31.50
N LEU A 796 -23.55 7.64 30.24
CA LEU A 796 -22.70 7.40 29.07
C LEU A 796 -21.62 8.48 28.95
N MET A 797 -20.35 8.09 28.96
CA MET A 797 -19.25 8.97 28.56
C MET A 797 -18.94 8.73 27.08
N ILE A 798 -19.45 9.60 26.19
CA ILE A 798 -19.12 9.58 24.75
C ILE A 798 -17.99 10.56 24.49
N PHE A 799 -16.84 10.04 24.06
CA PHE A 799 -15.77 10.89 23.54
C PHE A 799 -15.96 11.10 22.05
N LEU A 800 -16.24 12.35 21.68
CA LEU A 800 -16.13 12.82 20.31
C LEU A 800 -14.68 13.25 20.10
N PHE A 801 -13.98 12.63 19.16
CA PHE A 801 -12.75 13.22 18.64
C PHE A 801 -13.15 14.54 17.95
N PRO A 802 -12.68 15.70 18.44
CA PRO A 802 -12.97 16.96 17.78
C PRO A 802 -12.10 17.09 16.53
N THR A 803 -12.74 17.58 15.47
CA THR A 803 -12.14 18.07 14.24
C THR A 803 -11.27 19.31 14.45
#